data_AF-A0A7C3E8F0-F1
#
_entry.id   AF-A0A7C3E8F0-F1
#
_cell.length_a   1.000
_cell.length_b   1.000
_cell.length_c   1.000
_cell.angle_alpha   90.00
_cell.angle_beta   90.00
_cell.angle_gamma   90.00
#
_symmetry.space_group_name_H-M   'P 1'
#
loop_
_entity.id
_entity.type
_entity.pdbx_description
1 polymer ?
#
loop_
_entity_poly.entity_id
_entity_poly.type
_entity_poly.pdbx_seq_one_letter_code
_entity_poly.pdbx_strand_id
1 'polypeptide(L)'
;MELSSRTEPPCSCTLAAHQRFLHSRITLGKWQIYEKSNCKRRSEMRFYVLFIAIIMMPAICAGADLLLRPQPQIIQPSEGDFILTNDCRIVIPKDWPAYIRVSAQELAKALHEVSGVTPEILETDKPDVKKGDITIAQYEWLRNRLNWFDAAPAAINRPDPEEGYNMRIIPEHIYIAGNSERGCFMGIQTLIQIVRQCKKGADGRLVLPGTLIADWPNHNWRTLQIHLAHTGSPYDRGQHVYNPVTPTSTLIRAIKLAAYSKMSGLVVDVESGMTYERQPENITEGITRNEKNKIKEAVDLAKSLGLKMVPKCNSSSGHDGWLIPYSFAIPASESYSEIYMEQLHDAYDEIIEVFRPSHFHVGLDEDVFPDLDGRPLRNTAVHKQVLLSNYEYLRRQGITMEVWCDGITQLQKEASDVPRDVIVHPWYYGGSDFTPAREYVEQGFRILCSPWSCWHVENDQFYSIYAASMKSDKVLGMAGTFWYTVPGDDTDYRRCLVKAAMAFWSPLKASDYPNDKEYWAPEYEGLPLDPLAAAKPKVIPDAERTKLIGMVTSETGNAFACEAAREKLVSAGTAVLPALLEEMAKNPKSVSPWAEGTARRIVREPVGDKGIMISALEKAAGTSDALRALALEMLGRAGDVEFLSRQDASDPDVCRAMGVSRDKRFAQALLKTASTNGNGQIEALKALGRLNALNELLSLKDAWKAFNAAAKERYAQSLAMQASENAVPVLGELSSDTEWKVRFRAAVGLGATKSPAAKPYILKLLDDKNPAVFKTALYWSTDTLILKPEEYFPKLVARLKPEEDVEIVKPILHTMLLMWMPGVGQPLAKHEDPRKRLNYEKLTVWKDKNLIDALNKMYSYKDSRLAMDAMDLMIKIGQPLNAQAILKGLNTFKIEDKQFFAERMRAQRVKGLEPVFKELWKINDRLLHIFILQYCGLVVNPETFEMAYNWLPEIPKEDDVLREVAVGALAAHVTKLNETARRAIPIILDYYDKVGWEARASFDNALCRASGRQPLTGEGELFRDQEAY
;
A
#
# COMPACT_ATOMS: atom_id res chain seq x y z
N MET A 1 26.61 33.45 34.97
CA MET A 1 26.31 34.79 35.50
C MET A 1 25.02 35.23 34.85
N GLU A 2 23.87 34.99 35.46
CA GLU A 2 23.35 35.63 36.70
C GLU A 2 22.75 37.02 36.46
N LEU A 3 21.43 37.07 36.68
CA LEU A 3 20.74 38.04 37.53
C LEU A 3 20.88 39.55 37.25
N SER A 4 19.79 40.10 36.72
CA SER A 4 18.80 40.89 37.49
C SER A 4 18.69 42.40 37.25
N SER A 5 17.45 42.86 37.53
CA SER A 5 17.05 44.23 37.90
C SER A 5 16.96 45.27 36.76
N ARG A 6 16.06 46.25 36.78
CA ARG A 6 14.83 46.56 37.58
C ARG A 6 14.13 47.75 36.89
N THR A 7 12.81 47.90 37.02
CA THR A 7 12.05 49.07 37.55
C THR A 7 10.64 49.22 36.97
N GLU A 8 9.66 49.00 37.84
CA GLU A 8 8.23 49.37 37.80
C GLU A 8 7.99 50.61 38.71
N PRO A 9 6.75 51.15 38.91
CA PRO A 9 5.55 51.30 38.06
C PRO A 9 5.09 52.81 38.09
N PRO A 10 3.79 53.26 38.09
CA PRO A 10 2.72 52.92 39.06
C PRO A 10 1.24 52.84 38.55
N CYS A 11 0.36 52.35 39.46
CA CYS A 11 -1.13 52.44 39.49
C CYS A 11 -1.95 51.61 38.45
N SER A 12 -3.05 50.91 38.75
CA SER A 12 -3.79 50.56 40.00
C SER A 12 -5.05 49.72 39.60
N CYS A 13 -5.70 48.85 40.39
CA CYS A 13 -5.47 48.31 41.75
C CYS A 13 -6.38 47.09 42.06
N THR A 14 -5.86 46.07 42.77
CA THR A 14 -6.35 45.33 43.98
C THR A 14 -7.87 45.14 44.25
N LEU A 15 -8.42 44.06 44.84
CA LEU A 15 -7.97 42.91 45.68
C LEU A 15 -8.71 41.62 45.22
N ALA A 16 -8.25 40.36 45.32
CA ALA A 16 -7.57 39.57 46.37
C ALA A 16 -8.48 39.01 47.50
N ALA A 17 -8.72 37.68 47.51
CA ALA A 17 -9.05 36.87 48.70
C ALA A 17 -8.81 35.36 48.43
N HIS A 18 -8.62 34.55 49.47
CA HIS A 18 -7.99 33.22 49.43
C HIS A 18 -8.84 32.12 50.11
N GLN A 19 -8.76 30.89 49.60
CA GLN A 19 -8.75 29.60 50.35
C GLN A 19 -9.89 29.12 51.29
N ARG A 20 -10.20 27.81 51.10
CA ARG A 20 -10.28 26.71 52.09
C ARG A 20 -11.62 26.27 52.76
N PHE A 21 -11.76 24.93 52.78
CA PHE A 21 -12.52 24.05 53.72
C PHE A 21 -14.07 24.07 53.67
N LEU A 22 -14.82 23.01 54.03
CA LEU A 22 -14.67 21.53 53.93
C LEU A 22 -15.99 20.89 54.48
N HIS A 23 -16.35 19.65 54.10
CA HIS A 23 -17.40 18.78 54.71
C HIS A 23 -18.89 19.25 54.58
N SER A 24 -19.94 18.40 54.55
CA SER A 24 -20.08 16.93 54.38
C SER A 24 -21.56 16.46 54.27
N ARG A 25 -21.75 15.14 54.01
CA ARG A 25 -22.90 14.26 54.39
C ARG A 25 -24.23 14.26 53.59
N ILE A 26 -24.37 13.23 52.74
CA ILE A 26 -25.21 12.01 52.93
C ILE A 26 -26.77 12.11 52.99
N THR A 27 -27.41 11.10 52.33
CA THR A 27 -28.79 10.52 52.47
C THR A 27 -30.03 11.12 51.76
N LEU A 28 -30.50 10.37 50.75
CA LEU A 28 -31.79 9.64 50.66
C LEU A 28 -33.10 10.29 51.18
N GLY A 29 -34.14 10.32 50.33
CA GLY A 29 -35.54 10.47 50.76
C GLY A 29 -36.58 10.28 49.64
N LYS A 30 -37.42 9.23 49.73
CA LYS A 30 -38.61 9.04 48.88
C LYS A 30 -39.67 10.11 49.16
N TRP A 31 -40.44 10.53 48.17
CA TRP A 31 -41.79 11.08 48.39
C TRP A 31 -42.81 10.58 47.34
N GLN A 32 -43.89 9.97 47.84
CA GLN A 32 -45.15 9.83 47.10
C GLN A 32 -45.90 11.16 47.18
N ILE A 33 -46.69 11.50 46.16
CA ILE A 33 -47.81 12.44 46.30
C ILE A 33 -49.08 11.81 45.72
N TYR A 34 -50.09 11.71 46.58
CA TYR A 34 -51.50 11.53 46.24
C TYR A 34 -52.06 12.83 45.64
N GLU A 35 -52.98 12.76 44.67
CA GLU A 35 -54.38 13.13 44.96
C GLU A 35 -55.38 12.75 43.85
N LYS A 36 -56.67 12.86 44.18
CA LYS A 36 -57.82 12.27 43.47
C LYS A 36 -58.67 13.31 42.75
N SER A 37 -59.47 12.81 41.80
CA SER A 37 -60.76 13.35 41.35
C SER A 37 -60.68 14.59 40.42
N ASN A 38 -61.64 14.84 39.52
CA ASN A 38 -63.01 14.32 39.44
C ASN A 38 -63.41 13.88 38.03
N CYS A 39 -64.30 12.88 37.94
CA CYS A 39 -64.83 12.33 36.70
C CYS A 39 -66.35 12.53 36.63
N LYS A 40 -66.86 13.08 35.51
CA LYS A 40 -68.11 12.67 34.83
C LYS A 40 -68.51 13.61 33.69
N ARG A 41 -68.46 13.10 32.45
CA ARG A 41 -69.33 13.34 31.25
C ARG A 41 -68.51 13.36 29.96
N ARG A 42 -68.44 12.22 29.26
CA ARG A 42 -68.22 12.01 27.80
C ARG A 42 -67.95 10.52 27.55
N SER A 43 -68.97 9.68 27.66
CA SER A 43 -68.87 8.21 27.53
C SER A 43 -69.54 7.61 26.28
N GLU A 44 -70.08 8.42 25.38
CA GLU A 44 -70.86 7.93 24.23
C GLU A 44 -70.26 8.27 22.85
N MET A 45 -69.16 9.03 22.80
CA MET A 45 -68.53 9.47 21.54
C MET A 45 -67.11 8.89 21.32
N ARG A 46 -66.84 7.70 21.89
CA ARG A 46 -65.54 6.99 21.74
C ARG A 46 -65.62 5.57 21.17
N PHE A 47 -66.80 4.94 21.14
CA PHE A 47 -66.93 3.55 20.70
C PHE A 47 -66.86 3.34 19.18
N TYR A 48 -67.27 4.32 18.36
CA TYR A 48 -67.23 4.18 16.90
C TYR A 48 -65.86 4.50 16.27
N VAL A 49 -65.02 5.32 16.90
CA VAL A 49 -63.68 5.65 16.37
C VAL A 49 -62.65 4.55 16.66
N LEU A 50 -62.78 3.86 17.80
CA LEU A 50 -61.85 2.79 18.17
C LEU A 50 -62.01 1.52 17.33
N PHE A 51 -63.23 1.21 16.87
CA PHE A 51 -63.49 -0.03 16.11
C PHE A 51 -62.97 0.04 14.66
N ILE A 52 -62.92 1.24 14.05
CA ILE A 52 -62.34 1.43 12.71
C ILE A 52 -60.81 1.45 12.77
N ALA A 53 -60.22 2.01 13.83
CA ALA A 53 -58.77 2.04 14.03
C ALA A 53 -58.14 0.64 14.24
N ILE A 54 -58.87 -0.29 14.86
CA ILE A 54 -58.35 -1.64 15.17
C ILE A 54 -58.39 -2.58 13.95
N ILE A 55 -59.28 -2.34 12.98
CA ILE A 55 -59.44 -3.22 11.80
C ILE A 55 -58.44 -2.88 10.68
N MET A 56 -57.89 -1.66 10.62
CA MET A 56 -56.85 -1.29 9.64
C MET A 56 -55.40 -1.54 10.11
N MET A 57 -55.19 -1.95 11.36
CA MET A 57 -53.85 -2.04 11.95
C MET A 57 -52.95 -3.27 11.61
N PRO A 58 -53.39 -4.36 10.94
CA PRO A 58 -52.47 -5.44 10.56
C PRO A 58 -51.49 -5.13 9.41
N ALA A 59 -51.77 -4.12 8.57
CA ALA A 59 -51.06 -3.90 7.30
C ALA A 59 -49.89 -2.91 7.35
N ILE A 60 -49.60 -2.29 8.50
CA ILE A 60 -48.66 -1.15 8.60
C ILE A 60 -47.28 -1.52 9.19
N CYS A 61 -47.13 -2.71 9.79
CA CYS A 61 -45.91 -3.07 10.54
C CYS A 61 -44.85 -3.89 9.78
N ALA A 62 -45.13 -4.40 8.57
CA ALA A 62 -44.25 -5.39 7.91
C ALA A 62 -42.88 -4.84 7.46
N GLY A 63 -42.79 -3.55 7.13
CA GLY A 63 -41.53 -2.94 6.65
C GLY A 63 -40.51 -2.61 7.74
N ALA A 64 -40.86 -2.71 9.02
CA ALA A 64 -40.02 -2.25 10.14
C ALA A 64 -38.99 -3.28 10.64
N ASP A 65 -39.16 -4.57 10.31
CA ASP A 65 -38.35 -5.68 10.83
C ASP A 65 -37.19 -6.12 9.90
N LEU A 66 -36.90 -5.37 8.82
CA LEU A 66 -35.86 -5.71 7.85
C LEU A 66 -34.44 -5.42 8.38
N LEU A 67 -33.65 -6.48 8.62
CA LEU A 67 -32.25 -6.38 9.04
C LEU A 67 -31.34 -6.24 7.82
N LEU A 68 -31.06 -4.99 7.42
CA LEU A 68 -30.21 -4.67 6.26
C LEU A 68 -28.80 -4.27 6.68
N ARG A 69 -27.78 -4.76 5.94
CA ARG A 69 -26.36 -4.49 6.21
C ARG A 69 -25.59 -4.21 4.91
N PRO A 70 -24.99 -3.02 4.73
CA PRO A 70 -25.14 -1.81 5.56
C PRO A 70 -26.60 -1.34 5.71
N GLN A 71 -26.90 -0.61 6.78
CA GLN A 71 -28.23 -0.06 7.03
C GLN A 71 -28.47 1.10 6.06
N PRO A 72 -29.60 1.13 5.32
CA PRO A 72 -29.89 2.22 4.40
C PRO A 72 -30.04 3.58 5.09
N GLN A 73 -29.71 4.64 4.35
CA GLN A 73 -29.85 6.02 4.84
C GLN A 73 -31.31 6.38 5.19
N ILE A 74 -32.25 5.98 4.33
CA ILE A 74 -33.69 6.13 4.54
C ILE A 74 -34.38 4.80 4.19
N ILE A 75 -35.21 4.30 5.11
CA ILE A 75 -36.15 3.20 4.88
C ILE A 75 -37.51 3.57 5.48
N GLN A 76 -38.58 3.38 4.72
CA GLN A 76 -39.96 3.66 5.12
C GLN A 76 -40.90 2.59 4.54
N PRO A 77 -42.06 2.31 5.16
CA PRO A 77 -43.09 1.47 4.55
C PRO A 77 -43.68 2.16 3.31
N SER A 78 -44.18 1.36 2.36
CA SER A 78 -44.85 1.80 1.14
C SER A 78 -46.33 1.39 1.13
N GLU A 79 -47.03 1.64 0.02
CA GLU A 79 -48.51 1.56 -0.09
C GLU A 79 -49.09 0.13 -0.04
N GLY A 80 -48.25 -0.90 -0.08
CA GLY A 80 -48.66 -2.29 0.11
C GLY A 80 -47.60 -3.29 -0.33
N ASP A 81 -47.80 -4.55 0.04
CA ASP A 81 -46.86 -5.64 -0.22
C ASP A 81 -46.90 -6.12 -1.68
N PHE A 82 -45.73 -6.49 -2.20
CA PHE A 82 -45.58 -7.11 -3.52
C PHE A 82 -45.68 -8.65 -3.39
N ILE A 83 -46.49 -9.28 -4.24
CA ILE A 83 -46.66 -10.74 -4.26
C ILE A 83 -46.03 -11.31 -5.53
N LEU A 84 -45.00 -12.14 -5.37
CA LEU A 84 -44.27 -12.74 -6.48
C LEU A 84 -45.16 -13.75 -7.25
N THR A 85 -45.15 -13.66 -8.58
CA THR A 85 -45.85 -14.56 -9.50
C THR A 85 -44.84 -15.32 -10.38
N ASN A 86 -45.28 -16.44 -10.98
CA ASN A 86 -44.46 -17.20 -11.92
C ASN A 86 -44.08 -16.40 -13.19
N ASP A 87 -44.89 -15.41 -13.55
CA ASP A 87 -44.69 -14.55 -14.74
C ASP A 87 -43.73 -13.37 -14.48
N CYS A 88 -43.18 -13.24 -13.26
CA CYS A 88 -42.23 -12.19 -12.89
C CYS A 88 -40.96 -12.25 -13.76
N ARG A 89 -40.55 -11.11 -14.31
CA ARG A 89 -39.26 -10.94 -15.00
C ARG A 89 -38.40 -9.90 -14.29
N ILE A 90 -37.08 -10.02 -14.44
CA ILE A 90 -36.12 -8.99 -14.05
C ILE A 90 -35.72 -8.22 -15.31
N VAL A 91 -36.15 -6.97 -15.43
CA VAL A 91 -35.92 -6.11 -16.60
C VAL A 91 -34.72 -5.19 -16.35
N ILE A 92 -33.73 -5.26 -17.23
CA ILE A 92 -32.52 -4.42 -17.21
C ILE A 92 -32.25 -3.81 -18.60
N PRO A 93 -31.56 -2.64 -18.69
CA PRO A 93 -31.13 -2.08 -19.96
C PRO A 93 -30.17 -3.01 -20.73
N LYS A 94 -30.07 -2.80 -22.04
CA LYS A 94 -29.16 -3.58 -22.90
C LYS A 94 -27.73 -3.05 -22.79
N ASP A 95 -26.75 -3.90 -23.13
CA ASP A 95 -25.33 -3.57 -23.29
C ASP A 95 -24.68 -2.96 -22.02
N TRP A 96 -25.28 -3.23 -20.86
CA TRP A 96 -24.79 -2.83 -19.54
C TRP A 96 -23.59 -3.66 -19.05
N PRO A 97 -22.81 -3.17 -18.08
CA PRO A 97 -21.66 -3.89 -17.52
C PRO A 97 -22.02 -5.30 -17.02
N ALA A 98 -21.19 -6.29 -17.36
CA ALA A 98 -21.47 -7.71 -17.10
C ALA A 98 -21.78 -8.04 -15.63
N TYR A 99 -21.23 -7.29 -14.67
CA TYR A 99 -21.49 -7.50 -13.24
C TYR A 99 -22.94 -7.18 -12.83
N ILE A 100 -23.65 -6.30 -13.56
CA ILE A 100 -25.09 -6.08 -13.33
C ILE A 100 -25.88 -7.33 -13.71
N ARG A 101 -25.58 -7.93 -14.87
CA ARG A 101 -26.22 -9.18 -15.32
C ARG A 101 -25.96 -10.31 -14.32
N VAL A 102 -24.72 -10.48 -13.84
CA VAL A 102 -24.37 -11.47 -12.80
C VAL A 102 -25.13 -11.18 -11.49
N SER A 103 -25.25 -9.92 -11.08
CA SER A 103 -26.00 -9.57 -9.88
C SER A 103 -27.51 -9.79 -10.02
N ALA A 104 -28.08 -9.58 -11.22
CA ALA A 104 -29.47 -9.91 -11.52
C ALA A 104 -29.72 -11.43 -11.52
N GLN A 105 -28.73 -12.23 -11.93
CA GLN A 105 -28.77 -13.69 -11.81
C GLN A 105 -28.74 -14.15 -10.34
N GLU A 106 -27.91 -13.54 -9.48
CA GLU A 106 -27.94 -13.82 -8.04
C GLU A 106 -29.25 -13.37 -7.37
N LEU A 107 -29.91 -12.31 -7.87
CA LEU A 107 -31.27 -11.93 -7.45
C LEU A 107 -32.32 -12.97 -7.89
N ALA A 108 -32.31 -13.40 -9.15
CA ALA A 108 -33.20 -14.45 -9.66
C ALA A 108 -33.03 -15.76 -8.86
N LYS A 109 -31.79 -16.10 -8.51
CA LYS A 109 -31.44 -17.23 -7.67
C LYS A 109 -31.92 -17.07 -6.23
N ALA A 110 -31.76 -15.90 -5.60
CA ALA A 110 -32.30 -15.63 -4.27
C ALA A 110 -33.84 -15.73 -4.24
N LEU A 111 -34.51 -15.25 -5.29
CA LEU A 111 -35.95 -15.42 -5.47
C LEU A 111 -36.32 -16.91 -5.62
N HIS A 112 -35.55 -17.69 -6.38
CA HIS A 112 -35.75 -19.13 -6.51
C HIS A 112 -35.52 -19.89 -5.18
N GLU A 113 -34.43 -19.59 -4.46
CA GLU A 113 -34.08 -20.18 -3.16
C GLU A 113 -35.22 -20.04 -2.13
N VAL A 114 -35.93 -18.90 -2.12
CA VAL A 114 -36.98 -18.60 -1.14
C VAL A 114 -38.39 -18.95 -1.64
N SER A 115 -38.67 -18.77 -2.94
CA SER A 115 -40.03 -18.93 -3.50
C SER A 115 -40.23 -20.20 -4.32
N GLY A 116 -39.20 -20.69 -5.01
CA GLY A 116 -39.26 -21.68 -6.09
C GLY A 116 -39.42 -21.08 -7.50
N VAL A 117 -39.72 -19.78 -7.63
CA VAL A 117 -39.84 -19.06 -8.90
C VAL A 117 -38.47 -18.61 -9.39
N THR A 118 -38.16 -18.84 -10.66
CA THR A 118 -36.95 -18.34 -11.32
C THR A 118 -37.33 -17.32 -12.39
N PRO A 119 -37.27 -16.01 -12.09
CA PRO A 119 -37.55 -14.96 -13.07
C PRO A 119 -36.63 -15.03 -14.30
N GLU A 120 -37.20 -14.79 -15.48
CA GLU A 120 -36.40 -14.51 -16.68
C GLU A 120 -35.72 -13.14 -16.55
N ILE A 121 -34.48 -13.02 -17.04
CA ILE A 121 -33.78 -11.72 -17.13
C ILE A 121 -33.95 -11.19 -18.56
N LEU A 122 -34.65 -10.07 -18.68
CA LEU A 122 -34.95 -9.41 -19.95
C LEU A 122 -34.04 -8.18 -20.14
N GLU A 123 -33.12 -8.26 -21.10
CA GLU A 123 -32.27 -7.15 -21.53
C GLU A 123 -32.91 -6.39 -22.70
N THR A 124 -33.27 -5.13 -22.50
CA THR A 124 -33.97 -4.33 -23.53
C THR A 124 -33.80 -2.82 -23.30
N ASP A 125 -33.79 -2.03 -24.38
CA ASP A 125 -33.85 -0.56 -24.35
C ASP A 125 -35.27 0.01 -24.54
N LYS A 126 -36.23 -0.86 -24.84
CA LYS A 126 -37.66 -0.56 -25.05
C LYS A 126 -38.48 -1.52 -24.19
N PRO A 127 -38.60 -1.25 -22.88
CA PRO A 127 -39.17 -2.21 -21.96
C PRO A 127 -40.71 -2.22 -22.02
N ASP A 128 -41.28 -3.36 -22.39
CA ASP A 128 -42.68 -3.68 -22.13
C ASP A 128 -42.81 -4.19 -20.68
N VAL A 129 -42.72 -3.29 -19.70
CA VAL A 129 -42.81 -3.64 -18.27
C VAL A 129 -44.26 -3.93 -17.90
N LYS A 130 -44.48 -5.11 -17.34
CA LYS A 130 -45.78 -5.63 -16.92
C LYS A 130 -45.92 -5.53 -15.40
N LYS A 131 -47.17 -5.56 -14.93
CA LYS A 131 -47.46 -5.74 -13.50
C LYS A 131 -46.86 -7.07 -13.04
N GLY A 132 -46.07 -7.03 -11.97
CA GLY A 132 -45.31 -8.18 -11.45
C GLY A 132 -43.83 -8.21 -11.86
N ASP A 133 -43.34 -7.31 -12.72
CA ASP A 133 -41.91 -7.24 -13.05
C ASP A 133 -41.08 -6.49 -12.00
N ILE A 134 -39.79 -6.85 -11.92
CA ILE A 134 -38.74 -6.15 -11.19
C ILE A 134 -37.89 -5.38 -12.20
N THR A 135 -37.85 -4.04 -12.14
CA THR A 135 -37.10 -3.21 -13.12
C THR A 135 -35.90 -2.54 -12.47
N ILE A 136 -34.70 -2.69 -13.05
CA ILE A 136 -33.46 -2.12 -12.50
C ILE A 136 -32.78 -1.30 -13.59
N ALA A 137 -32.74 0.02 -13.45
CA ALA A 137 -32.06 0.90 -14.40
C ALA A 137 -31.67 2.25 -13.76
N GLN A 138 -30.90 3.06 -14.48
CA GLN A 138 -30.64 4.45 -14.09
C GLN A 138 -31.95 5.26 -14.05
N TYR A 139 -32.05 6.23 -13.15
CA TYR A 139 -33.27 7.02 -12.94
C TYR A 139 -33.82 7.65 -14.23
N GLU A 140 -32.98 8.31 -15.05
CA GLU A 140 -33.44 8.92 -16.31
C GLU A 140 -33.86 7.89 -17.34
N TRP A 141 -33.33 6.67 -17.29
CA TRP A 141 -33.77 5.60 -18.17
C TRP A 141 -35.20 5.16 -17.85
N LEU A 142 -35.52 5.00 -16.56
CA LEU A 142 -36.87 4.67 -16.07
C LEU A 142 -37.86 5.79 -16.40
N ARG A 143 -37.54 7.02 -15.98
CA ARG A 143 -38.39 8.21 -16.15
C ARG A 143 -38.78 8.48 -17.60
N ASN A 144 -37.87 8.26 -18.55
CA ASN A 144 -38.12 8.53 -19.97
C ASN A 144 -38.81 7.38 -20.71
N ARG A 145 -39.01 6.21 -20.08
CA ARG A 145 -39.57 5.00 -20.72
C ARG A 145 -40.82 4.45 -20.05
N LEU A 146 -41.03 4.74 -18.77
CA LEU A 146 -42.13 4.20 -17.97
C LEU A 146 -43.07 5.35 -17.57
N ASN A 147 -44.23 5.41 -18.21
CA ASN A 147 -45.22 6.48 -17.98
C ASN A 147 -45.85 6.46 -16.57
N TRP A 148 -45.74 5.34 -15.86
CA TRP A 148 -46.17 5.16 -14.48
C TRP A 148 -45.04 5.29 -13.45
N PHE A 149 -43.79 5.50 -13.87
CA PHE A 149 -42.67 5.64 -12.94
C PHE A 149 -42.81 6.91 -12.11
N ASP A 150 -43.19 6.72 -10.85
CA ASP A 150 -43.23 7.74 -9.84
C ASP A 150 -41.84 7.87 -9.18
N ALA A 151 -41.33 9.09 -9.10
CA ALA A 151 -40.09 9.35 -8.38
C ALA A 151 -40.29 9.10 -6.88
N ALA A 152 -39.21 8.91 -6.12
CA ALA A 152 -39.33 9.00 -4.67
C ALA A 152 -39.86 10.41 -4.30
N PRO A 153 -40.77 10.54 -3.31
CA PRO A 153 -41.27 11.85 -2.89
C PRO A 153 -40.11 12.78 -2.52
N ALA A 154 -40.18 14.08 -2.81
CA ALA A 154 -39.06 15.01 -2.65
C ALA A 154 -38.44 15.08 -1.23
N ALA A 155 -39.19 14.68 -0.19
CA ALA A 155 -38.67 14.55 1.18
C ALA A 155 -37.69 13.37 1.36
N ILE A 156 -37.69 12.42 0.42
CA ILE A 156 -36.77 11.29 0.28
C ILE A 156 -35.96 11.58 -0.99
N ASN A 157 -35.01 12.51 -0.85
CA ASN A 157 -34.32 13.09 -1.98
C ASN A 157 -33.59 12.02 -2.81
N ARG A 158 -33.51 12.21 -4.13
CA ARG A 158 -32.57 11.46 -4.96
C ARG A 158 -31.16 11.77 -4.43
N PRO A 159 -30.34 10.77 -4.03
CA PRO A 159 -29.00 11.06 -3.54
C PRO A 159 -28.16 11.64 -4.69
N ASP A 160 -27.21 12.52 -4.41
CA ASP A 160 -26.23 12.96 -5.42
C ASP A 160 -25.10 11.94 -5.72
N PRO A 161 -24.60 11.12 -4.76
CA PRO A 161 -23.46 10.23 -5.01
C PRO A 161 -23.70 9.19 -6.11
N GLU A 162 -22.64 8.84 -6.85
CA GLU A 162 -22.67 7.85 -7.93
C GLU A 162 -23.25 6.49 -7.50
N GLU A 163 -22.85 6.01 -6.32
CA GLU A 163 -23.32 4.73 -5.74
C GLU A 163 -24.71 4.85 -5.09
N GLY A 164 -25.35 6.01 -5.17
CA GLY A 164 -26.68 6.28 -4.66
C GLY A 164 -27.79 5.64 -5.49
N TYR A 165 -28.85 5.21 -4.81
CA TYR A 165 -30.04 4.65 -5.46
C TYR A 165 -31.31 4.87 -4.64
N ASN A 166 -32.45 4.83 -5.34
CA ASN A 166 -33.77 4.66 -4.75
C ASN A 166 -34.29 3.24 -5.08
N MET A 167 -35.04 2.65 -4.17
CA MET A 167 -35.77 1.40 -4.40
C MET A 167 -37.19 1.53 -3.87
N ARG A 168 -38.19 1.06 -4.62
CA ARG A 168 -39.58 0.97 -4.14
C ARG A 168 -40.14 -0.42 -4.45
N ILE A 169 -40.80 -0.99 -3.44
CA ILE A 169 -41.59 -2.22 -3.50
C ILE A 169 -43.03 -1.80 -3.25
N ILE A 170 -43.89 -2.00 -4.25
CA ILE A 170 -45.34 -1.73 -4.24
C ILE A 170 -46.10 -2.93 -4.85
N PRO A 171 -47.43 -3.07 -4.67
CA PRO A 171 -48.17 -4.24 -5.14
C PRO A 171 -48.09 -4.51 -6.65
N GLU A 172 -47.83 -3.47 -7.45
CA GLU A 172 -47.75 -3.55 -8.92
C GLU A 172 -46.36 -3.93 -9.44
N HIS A 173 -45.29 -3.39 -8.84
CA HIS A 173 -43.95 -3.42 -9.39
C HIS A 173 -42.88 -3.34 -8.29
N ILE A 174 -41.67 -3.80 -8.60
CA ILE A 174 -40.46 -3.42 -7.86
C ILE A 174 -39.57 -2.64 -8.80
N TYR A 175 -38.99 -1.52 -8.34
CA TYR A 175 -37.96 -0.83 -9.10
C TYR A 175 -36.75 -0.42 -8.26
N ILE A 176 -35.58 -0.43 -8.91
CA ILE A 176 -34.33 0.13 -8.43
C ILE A 176 -33.89 1.20 -9.44
N ALA A 177 -33.85 2.45 -8.97
CA ALA A 177 -33.44 3.63 -9.73
C ALA A 177 -32.07 4.09 -9.22
N GLY A 178 -30.99 3.75 -9.94
CA GLY A 178 -29.63 4.18 -9.61
C GLY A 178 -29.25 5.52 -10.23
N ASN A 179 -28.24 6.19 -9.68
CA ASN A 179 -27.58 7.33 -10.33
C ASN A 179 -26.65 6.88 -11.46
N SER A 180 -25.93 5.79 -11.24
CA SER A 180 -25.19 5.04 -12.26
C SER A 180 -25.53 3.56 -12.21
N GLU A 181 -24.90 2.78 -13.08
CA GLU A 181 -24.87 1.31 -13.04
C GLU A 181 -24.38 0.81 -11.67
N ARG A 182 -23.41 1.52 -11.06
CA ARG A 182 -22.91 1.21 -9.72
C ARG A 182 -23.97 1.41 -8.64
N GLY A 183 -24.74 2.50 -8.71
CA GLY A 183 -25.91 2.70 -7.83
C GLY A 183 -26.95 1.58 -7.98
N CYS A 184 -27.26 1.16 -9.21
CA CYS A 184 -28.13 0.02 -9.46
C CYS A 184 -27.61 -1.28 -8.83
N PHE A 185 -26.30 -1.56 -8.93
CA PHE A 185 -25.68 -2.72 -8.29
C PHE A 185 -25.86 -2.73 -6.77
N MET A 186 -25.69 -1.57 -6.10
CA MET A 186 -25.91 -1.45 -4.66
C MET A 186 -27.37 -1.72 -4.27
N GLY A 187 -28.32 -1.23 -5.08
CA GLY A 187 -29.73 -1.54 -4.93
C GLY A 187 -30.05 -3.03 -5.06
N ILE A 188 -29.42 -3.74 -6.01
CA ILE A 188 -29.59 -5.19 -6.13
C ILE A 188 -29.11 -5.91 -4.85
N GLN A 189 -27.98 -5.50 -4.26
CA GLN A 189 -27.49 -6.13 -3.03
C GLN A 189 -28.50 -6.00 -1.88
N THR A 190 -29.13 -4.83 -1.75
CA THR A 190 -30.20 -4.62 -0.75
C THR A 190 -31.44 -5.44 -1.07
N LEU A 191 -31.86 -5.55 -2.33
CA LEU A 191 -33.04 -6.35 -2.68
C LEU A 191 -32.82 -7.84 -2.42
N ILE A 192 -31.61 -8.37 -2.66
CA ILE A 192 -31.23 -9.75 -2.30
C ILE A 192 -31.35 -9.98 -0.78
N GLN A 193 -30.95 -9.00 0.04
CA GLN A 193 -31.09 -9.09 1.50
C GLN A 193 -32.55 -9.06 1.96
N ILE A 194 -33.40 -8.26 1.30
CA ILE A 194 -34.86 -8.24 1.56
C ILE A 194 -35.47 -9.59 1.19
N VAL A 195 -35.23 -10.09 -0.04
CA VAL A 195 -35.76 -11.37 -0.53
C VAL A 195 -35.44 -12.53 0.42
N ARG A 196 -34.20 -12.60 0.92
CA ARG A 196 -33.76 -13.66 1.86
C ARG A 196 -34.38 -13.60 3.25
N GLN A 197 -35.04 -12.50 3.61
CA GLN A 197 -35.77 -12.33 4.87
C GLN A 197 -37.30 -12.50 4.70
N CYS A 198 -37.79 -12.47 3.47
CA CYS A 198 -39.20 -12.59 3.14
C CYS A 198 -39.74 -14.01 3.35
N LYS A 199 -41.06 -14.14 3.52
CA LYS A 199 -41.74 -15.40 3.80
C LYS A 199 -42.88 -15.64 2.80
N LYS A 200 -43.29 -16.91 2.68
CA LYS A 200 -44.48 -17.27 1.90
C LYS A 200 -45.74 -16.87 2.64
N GLY A 201 -46.68 -16.25 1.91
CA GLY A 201 -48.01 -15.91 2.39
C GLY A 201 -48.92 -17.14 2.52
N ALA A 202 -50.17 -16.92 2.93
CA ALA A 202 -51.16 -17.99 3.13
C ALA A 202 -51.52 -18.77 1.85
N ASP A 203 -51.25 -18.20 0.68
CA ASP A 203 -51.43 -18.83 -0.64
C ASP A 203 -50.16 -19.52 -1.17
N GLY A 204 -49.08 -19.57 -0.38
CA GLY A 204 -47.80 -20.19 -0.72
C GLY A 204 -46.88 -19.35 -1.62
N ARG A 205 -47.29 -18.14 -2.04
CA ARG A 205 -46.44 -17.23 -2.83
C ARG A 205 -45.54 -16.37 -1.94
N LEU A 206 -44.38 -15.96 -2.44
CA LEU A 206 -43.47 -15.09 -1.70
C LEU A 206 -44.05 -13.67 -1.63
N VAL A 207 -44.14 -13.12 -0.42
CA VAL A 207 -44.60 -11.76 -0.16
C VAL A 207 -43.41 -10.92 0.26
N LEU A 208 -43.16 -9.81 -0.47
CA LEU A 208 -42.14 -8.82 -0.14
C LEU A 208 -42.83 -7.59 0.47
N PRO A 209 -42.37 -7.09 1.64
CA PRO A 209 -43.04 -6.01 2.35
C PRO A 209 -42.98 -4.71 1.54
N GLY A 210 -44.10 -3.97 1.51
CA GLY A 210 -44.16 -2.66 0.88
C GLY A 210 -43.14 -1.71 1.50
N THR A 211 -42.10 -1.34 0.74
CA THR A 211 -40.91 -0.66 1.27
C THR A 211 -40.40 0.38 0.27
N LEU A 212 -40.03 1.56 0.78
CA LEU A 212 -39.36 2.63 0.05
C LEU A 212 -38.00 2.91 0.70
N ILE A 213 -36.94 2.84 -0.09
CA ILE A 213 -35.55 3.06 0.32
C ILE A 213 -34.93 4.17 -0.52
N ALA A 214 -34.16 5.04 0.13
CA ALA A 214 -33.14 5.86 -0.52
C ALA A 214 -31.83 5.66 0.24
N ASP A 215 -30.76 5.37 -0.50
CA ASP A 215 -29.52 4.91 0.11
C ASP A 215 -28.28 5.37 -0.66
N TRP A 216 -27.23 5.70 0.09
CA TRP A 216 -25.96 6.23 -0.38
C TRP A 216 -24.90 6.10 0.73
N PRO A 217 -23.59 6.06 0.38
CA PRO A 217 -22.54 6.00 1.38
C PRO A 217 -22.30 7.36 2.07
N ASN A 218 -21.89 7.36 3.34
CA ASN A 218 -21.32 8.57 3.97
C ASN A 218 -19.94 8.93 3.39
N HIS A 219 -19.14 7.90 3.08
CA HIS A 219 -17.75 8.04 2.63
C HIS A 219 -17.60 7.49 1.21
N ASN A 220 -17.08 8.29 0.30
CA ASN A 220 -16.90 7.88 -1.10
C ASN A 220 -15.88 6.74 -1.24
N TRP A 221 -14.82 6.77 -0.43
CA TRP A 221 -13.84 5.70 -0.35
C TRP A 221 -14.07 4.85 0.92
N ARG A 222 -14.21 3.54 0.75
CA ARG A 222 -14.50 2.56 1.80
C ARG A 222 -13.71 1.28 1.51
N THR A 223 -12.56 1.11 2.15
CA THR A 223 -11.72 -0.09 2.02
C THR A 223 -11.48 -0.78 3.37
N LEU A 224 -11.14 -2.06 3.29
CA LEU A 224 -10.50 -2.78 4.39
C LEU A 224 -9.16 -3.34 3.87
N GLN A 225 -8.12 -3.28 4.69
CA GLN A 225 -6.83 -3.92 4.42
C GLN A 225 -6.96 -5.45 4.45
N ILE A 226 -6.22 -6.17 3.61
CA ILE A 226 -6.01 -7.62 3.69
C ILE A 226 -4.54 -7.94 3.44
N HIS A 227 -3.92 -8.73 4.32
CA HIS A 227 -2.52 -9.12 4.18
C HIS A 227 -2.40 -10.41 3.38
N LEU A 228 -1.66 -10.42 2.27
CA LEU A 228 -1.29 -11.67 1.58
C LEU A 228 -0.15 -12.37 2.31
N ALA A 229 0.88 -11.62 2.68
CA ALA A 229 1.81 -11.97 3.73
C ALA A 229 1.88 -10.82 4.74
N HIS A 230 2.43 -11.10 5.91
CA HIS A 230 2.84 -10.09 6.88
C HIS A 230 4.28 -10.43 7.28
N THR A 231 5.27 -9.65 6.82
CA THR A 231 6.65 -9.84 7.29
C THR A 231 6.95 -8.88 8.42
N GLY A 232 7.18 -9.44 9.61
CA GLY A 232 7.28 -8.68 10.87
C GLY A 232 8.49 -7.74 10.96
N SER A 233 8.50 -6.97 12.04
CA SER A 233 9.38 -5.81 12.22
C SER A 233 10.81 -6.20 12.67
N PRO A 234 11.77 -5.25 12.82
CA PRO A 234 13.13 -5.49 13.33
C PRO A 234 13.28 -6.48 14.48
N TYR A 235 12.28 -6.55 15.37
CA TYR A 235 12.23 -7.49 16.50
C TYR A 235 12.20 -8.97 16.06
N ASP A 236 11.81 -9.25 14.82
CA ASP A 236 11.68 -10.59 14.24
C ASP A 236 12.86 -10.99 13.34
N ARG A 237 13.90 -10.16 13.19
CA ARG A 237 15.12 -10.42 12.37
C ARG A 237 16.07 -11.48 12.96
N GLY A 238 15.51 -12.58 13.44
CA GLY A 238 16.20 -13.73 14.02
C GLY A 238 15.27 -14.90 14.34
N GLN A 239 13.96 -14.69 14.35
CA GLN A 239 12.95 -15.73 14.43
C GLN A 239 12.25 -15.82 13.08
N HIS A 240 12.34 -16.97 12.41
CA HIS A 240 11.63 -17.19 11.16
C HIS A 240 10.12 -17.08 11.45
N VAL A 241 9.51 -15.98 11.01
CA VAL A 241 8.07 -15.78 11.17
C VAL A 241 7.39 -16.68 10.15
N TYR A 242 6.97 -17.86 10.60
CA TYR A 242 6.06 -18.76 9.88
C TYR A 242 4.64 -18.14 9.82
N ASN A 243 4.54 -16.90 9.32
CA ASN A 243 3.24 -16.29 9.08
C ASN A 243 2.60 -17.01 7.89
N PRO A 244 1.44 -17.66 8.08
CA PRO A 244 0.76 -18.29 6.97
C PRO A 244 0.37 -17.23 5.94
N VAL A 245 0.49 -17.57 4.66
CA VAL A 245 0.04 -16.70 3.57
C VAL A 245 -1.47 -16.77 3.45
N THR A 246 -2.13 -15.63 3.22
CA THR A 246 -3.54 -15.63 2.81
C THR A 246 -3.62 -16.20 1.40
N PRO A 247 -4.27 -17.36 1.19
CA PRO A 247 -4.34 -17.95 -0.13
C PRO A 247 -5.26 -17.10 -1.02
N THR A 248 -5.00 -17.13 -2.32
CA THR A 248 -5.80 -16.41 -3.34
C THR A 248 -7.29 -16.76 -3.24
N SER A 249 -7.65 -17.98 -2.80
CA SER A 249 -9.04 -18.37 -2.55
C SER A 249 -9.71 -17.54 -1.44
N THR A 250 -8.98 -17.13 -0.41
CA THR A 250 -9.45 -16.23 0.64
C THR A 250 -9.56 -14.80 0.12
N LEU A 251 -8.58 -14.32 -0.66
CA LEU A 251 -8.67 -13.01 -1.33
C LEU A 251 -9.93 -12.93 -2.23
N ILE A 252 -10.23 -13.97 -3.01
CA ILE A 252 -11.45 -14.05 -3.84
C ILE A 252 -12.74 -13.99 -3.00
N ARG A 253 -12.76 -14.62 -1.82
CA ARG A 253 -13.91 -14.52 -0.89
C ARG A 253 -14.04 -13.11 -0.29
N ALA A 254 -12.93 -12.49 0.10
CA ALA A 254 -12.87 -11.11 0.58
C ALA A 254 -13.39 -10.12 -0.48
N ILE A 255 -12.95 -10.25 -1.73
CA ILE A 255 -13.40 -9.45 -2.88
C ILE A 255 -14.92 -9.54 -3.08
N LYS A 256 -15.48 -10.74 -3.09
CA LYS A 256 -16.94 -10.94 -3.24
C LYS A 256 -17.69 -10.33 -2.06
N LEU A 257 -17.22 -10.55 -0.84
CA LEU A 257 -17.86 -9.98 0.36
C LEU A 257 -17.76 -8.44 0.38
N ALA A 258 -16.64 -7.86 -0.06
CA ALA A 258 -16.47 -6.42 -0.21
C ALA A 258 -17.51 -5.82 -1.16
N ALA A 259 -17.66 -6.41 -2.36
CA ALA A 259 -18.66 -5.98 -3.33
C ALA A 259 -20.09 -6.07 -2.78
N TYR A 260 -20.46 -7.23 -2.19
CA TYR A 260 -21.82 -7.45 -1.69
C TYR A 260 -22.14 -6.68 -0.40
N SER A 261 -21.13 -6.26 0.35
CA SER A 261 -21.27 -5.38 1.53
C SER A 261 -21.15 -3.89 1.19
N LYS A 262 -21.19 -3.51 -0.11
CA LYS A 262 -21.09 -2.12 -0.58
C LYS A 262 -19.77 -1.40 -0.23
N MET A 263 -18.65 -2.13 -0.10
CA MET A 263 -17.32 -1.51 -0.05
C MET A 263 -16.92 -0.97 -1.43
N SER A 264 -16.07 0.05 -1.47
CA SER A 264 -15.53 0.59 -2.73
C SER A 264 -14.31 -0.18 -3.22
N GLY A 265 -13.67 -0.98 -2.35
CA GLY A 265 -12.40 -1.62 -2.66
C GLY A 265 -11.76 -2.35 -1.49
N LEU A 266 -10.50 -2.76 -1.70
CA LEU A 266 -9.60 -3.31 -0.67
C LEU A 266 -8.20 -2.68 -0.81
N VAL A 267 -7.52 -2.53 0.33
CA VAL A 267 -6.06 -2.32 0.35
C VAL A 267 -5.43 -3.70 0.53
N VAL A 268 -4.50 -4.09 -0.33
CA VAL A 268 -3.91 -5.44 -0.33
C VAL A 268 -2.44 -5.34 0.01
N ASP A 269 -2.05 -5.80 1.19
CA ASP A 269 -0.65 -5.98 1.56
C ASP A 269 -0.07 -7.13 0.73
N VAL A 270 0.79 -6.83 -0.25
CA VAL A 270 1.29 -7.83 -1.19
C VAL A 270 2.54 -8.51 -0.64
N GLU A 271 3.57 -7.71 -0.37
CA GLU A 271 4.85 -8.11 0.26
C GLU A 271 5.36 -9.47 -0.25
N SER A 272 5.69 -10.40 0.65
CA SER A 272 6.11 -11.76 0.29
C SER A 272 4.95 -12.72 0.01
N GLY A 273 3.72 -12.22 -0.12
CA GLY A 273 2.51 -13.00 -0.42
C GLY A 273 2.36 -13.38 -1.91
N MET A 274 3.21 -12.82 -2.78
CA MET A 274 3.25 -13.04 -4.23
C MET A 274 4.63 -13.53 -4.69
N THR A 275 4.69 -14.39 -5.71
CA THR A 275 5.92 -14.73 -6.44
C THR A 275 6.38 -13.61 -7.37
N TYR A 276 7.66 -13.24 -7.31
CA TYR A 276 8.29 -12.27 -8.22
C TYR A 276 9.15 -12.98 -9.27
N GLU A 277 9.03 -12.59 -10.54
CA GLU A 277 9.75 -13.18 -11.68
C GLU A 277 11.12 -12.53 -11.90
N ARG A 278 11.25 -11.22 -11.61
CA ARG A 278 12.51 -10.47 -11.70
C ARG A 278 13.43 -10.69 -10.50
N GLN A 279 12.87 -11.20 -9.40
CA GLN A 279 13.58 -11.44 -8.13
C GLN A 279 13.33 -12.85 -7.56
N PRO A 280 13.74 -13.92 -8.28
CA PRO A 280 13.62 -15.29 -7.77
C PRO A 280 14.51 -15.58 -6.54
N GLU A 281 15.42 -14.68 -6.17
CA GLU A 281 16.17 -14.67 -4.91
C GLU A 281 15.44 -13.99 -3.75
N ASN A 282 14.40 -13.20 -4.02
CA ASN A 282 13.61 -12.51 -3.00
C ASN A 282 12.70 -13.50 -2.25
N ILE A 283 13.35 -14.27 -1.37
CA ILE A 283 12.79 -15.40 -0.65
C ILE A 283 12.99 -15.18 0.85
N THR A 284 11.98 -14.60 1.51
CA THR A 284 11.73 -14.88 2.92
C THR A 284 11.52 -16.39 3.10
N GLU A 285 12.41 -17.03 3.87
CA GLU A 285 12.40 -18.47 4.14
C GLU A 285 11.16 -18.90 4.95
N GLY A 286 10.52 -20.01 4.57
CA GLY A 286 9.38 -20.60 5.29
C GLY A 286 7.99 -20.14 4.81
N ILE A 287 7.92 -19.25 3.80
CA ILE A 287 6.66 -18.69 3.28
C ILE A 287 6.27 -19.31 1.94
N THR A 288 5.09 -19.94 1.87
CA THR A 288 4.47 -20.45 0.63
C THR A 288 3.68 -19.34 -0.07
N ARG A 289 4.24 -18.77 -1.13
CA ARG A 289 3.69 -17.59 -1.84
C ARG A 289 2.52 -17.96 -2.76
N ASN A 290 1.64 -17.00 -3.06
CA ASN A 290 0.68 -17.14 -4.16
C ASN A 290 1.37 -16.89 -5.52
N GLU A 291 0.93 -17.61 -6.55
CA GLU A 291 1.34 -17.35 -7.93
C GLU A 291 0.87 -15.96 -8.41
N LYS A 292 1.76 -15.21 -9.06
CA LYS A 292 1.49 -13.90 -9.69
C LYS A 292 0.21 -13.88 -10.53
N ASN A 293 0.04 -14.89 -11.39
CA ASN A 293 -1.15 -15.04 -12.24
C ASN A 293 -2.45 -15.28 -11.46
N LYS A 294 -2.40 -15.95 -10.30
CA LYS A 294 -3.59 -16.20 -9.47
C LYS A 294 -4.05 -14.94 -8.75
N ILE A 295 -3.12 -14.12 -8.26
CA ILE A 295 -3.47 -12.78 -7.75
C ILE A 295 -4.04 -11.92 -8.87
N LYS A 296 -3.48 -11.98 -10.09
CA LYS A 296 -4.03 -11.26 -11.25
C LYS A 296 -5.47 -11.67 -11.58
N GLU A 297 -5.79 -12.97 -11.59
CA GLU A 297 -7.16 -13.47 -11.74
C GLU A 297 -8.11 -12.90 -10.67
N ALA A 298 -7.65 -12.79 -9.41
CA ALA A 298 -8.43 -12.20 -8.34
C ALA A 298 -8.62 -10.68 -8.50
N VAL A 299 -7.59 -9.92 -8.91
CA VAL A 299 -7.73 -8.49 -9.20
C VAL A 299 -8.65 -8.24 -10.39
N ASP A 300 -8.56 -9.06 -11.44
CA ASP A 300 -9.42 -8.96 -12.62
C ASP A 300 -10.89 -9.21 -12.24
N LEU A 301 -11.17 -10.17 -11.34
CA LEU A 301 -12.48 -10.33 -10.72
C LEU A 301 -12.91 -9.08 -9.93
N ALA A 302 -12.05 -8.54 -9.06
CA ALA A 302 -12.39 -7.34 -8.27
C ALA A 302 -12.75 -6.15 -9.16
N LYS A 303 -11.95 -5.90 -10.21
CA LYS A 303 -12.21 -4.85 -11.20
C LYS A 303 -13.49 -5.08 -11.99
N SER A 304 -13.79 -6.32 -12.38
CA SER A 304 -15.06 -6.65 -13.02
C SER A 304 -16.27 -6.37 -12.11
N LEU A 305 -16.11 -6.47 -10.78
CA LEU A 305 -17.12 -6.11 -9.78
C LEU A 305 -17.09 -4.62 -9.38
N GLY A 306 -16.35 -3.78 -10.10
CA GLY A 306 -16.26 -2.34 -9.84
C GLY A 306 -15.51 -1.95 -8.56
N LEU A 307 -14.63 -2.82 -8.05
CA LEU A 307 -13.82 -2.54 -6.86
C LEU A 307 -12.46 -1.92 -7.21
N LYS A 308 -12.06 -0.93 -6.42
CA LYS A 308 -10.70 -0.37 -6.41
C LYS A 308 -9.77 -1.29 -5.61
N MET A 309 -8.68 -1.73 -6.22
CA MET A 309 -7.67 -2.57 -5.55
C MET A 309 -6.39 -1.76 -5.41
N VAL A 310 -6.06 -1.35 -4.19
CA VAL A 310 -4.83 -0.61 -3.88
C VAL A 310 -3.79 -1.62 -3.38
N PRO A 311 -2.72 -1.91 -4.13
CA PRO A 311 -1.59 -2.65 -3.57
C PRO A 311 -0.85 -1.80 -2.53
N LYS A 312 -0.46 -2.44 -1.43
CA LYS A 312 0.46 -1.93 -0.43
C LYS A 312 1.70 -2.84 -0.39
N CYS A 313 2.88 -2.24 -0.31
CA CYS A 313 4.14 -2.93 0.01
C CYS A 313 5.02 -2.00 0.84
N ASN A 314 5.54 -2.49 1.97
CA ASN A 314 6.27 -1.61 2.88
C ASN A 314 7.69 -1.29 2.40
N SER A 315 8.03 0.00 2.34
CA SER A 315 9.38 0.51 2.07
C SER A 315 10.11 1.02 3.32
N SER A 316 9.53 0.76 4.49
CA SER A 316 10.13 1.00 5.80
C SER A 316 11.22 -0.03 6.13
N SER A 317 12.35 0.41 6.67
CA SER A 317 13.34 -0.46 7.33
C SER A 317 12.77 -1.15 8.59
N GLY A 318 11.67 -0.63 9.12
CA GLY A 318 10.82 -1.27 10.11
C GLY A 318 10.06 -2.48 9.60
N HIS A 319 9.91 -2.70 8.28
CA HIS A 319 9.01 -3.74 7.73
C HIS A 319 9.47 -4.34 6.39
N ASP A 320 10.70 -4.09 5.93
CA ASP A 320 11.20 -4.56 4.63
C ASP A 320 11.71 -6.01 4.59
N GLY A 321 11.39 -6.82 5.61
CA GLY A 321 11.76 -8.24 5.69
C GLY A 321 11.20 -9.11 4.55
N TRP A 322 10.23 -8.60 3.79
CA TRP A 322 9.72 -9.22 2.56
C TRP A 322 10.62 -9.02 1.34
N LEU A 323 11.61 -8.12 1.39
CA LEU A 323 12.56 -7.79 0.33
C LEU A 323 13.95 -8.41 0.60
N ILE A 324 14.07 -9.42 1.48
CA ILE A 324 15.31 -10.16 1.73
C ILE A 324 15.71 -10.87 0.41
N PRO A 325 16.91 -10.61 -0.15
CA PRO A 325 18.14 -10.26 0.56
C PRO A 325 18.52 -8.77 0.64
N TYR A 326 17.72 -7.88 0.08
CA TYR A 326 18.01 -6.45 -0.08
C TYR A 326 17.55 -5.57 1.09
N SER A 327 16.70 -6.11 1.98
CA SER A 327 16.23 -5.52 3.26
C SER A 327 17.27 -4.72 4.06
N PHE A 328 16.89 -3.54 4.56
CA PHE A 328 17.73 -2.61 5.30
C PHE A 328 17.72 -2.88 6.81
N ALA A 329 18.65 -3.74 7.23
CA ALA A 329 18.47 -4.53 8.45
C ALA A 329 19.67 -4.61 9.44
N ILE A 330 20.73 -3.81 9.27
CA ILE A 330 21.90 -3.74 10.17
C ILE A 330 22.25 -2.25 10.40
N PRO A 331 22.60 -1.82 11.64
CA PRO A 331 22.35 -0.45 12.10
C PRO A 331 23.23 0.62 11.45
N ALA A 332 22.70 1.85 11.44
CA ALA A 332 23.41 3.08 11.05
C ALA A 332 23.93 3.10 9.61
N SER A 333 23.08 2.79 8.63
CA SER A 333 23.31 3.27 7.27
C SER A 333 23.09 4.78 7.22
N GLU A 334 24.18 5.54 7.20
CA GLU A 334 24.19 6.98 6.88
C GLU A 334 23.93 7.24 5.37
N SER A 335 23.84 6.18 4.54
CA SER A 335 23.51 6.22 3.11
C SER A 335 22.13 5.65 2.76
N TYR A 336 21.50 6.30 1.78
CA TYR A 336 20.46 5.75 0.91
C TYR A 336 21.06 4.69 -0.02
N SER A 337 20.38 3.54 -0.20
CA SER A 337 20.87 2.45 -1.04
C SER A 337 20.15 2.37 -2.37
N GLU A 338 20.91 2.49 -3.45
CA GLU A 338 20.41 2.41 -4.81
C GLU A 338 19.92 0.99 -5.17
N ILE A 339 20.58 -0.08 -4.69
CA ILE A 339 20.06 -1.46 -4.85
C ILE A 339 18.72 -1.63 -4.17
N TYR A 340 18.57 -1.18 -2.92
CA TYR A 340 17.33 -1.36 -2.19
C TYR A 340 16.17 -0.74 -2.96
N MET A 341 16.39 0.45 -3.51
CA MET A 341 15.39 1.18 -4.27
C MET A 341 15.15 0.59 -5.65
N GLU A 342 16.19 0.19 -6.38
CA GLU A 342 16.03 -0.53 -7.65
C GLU A 342 15.23 -1.83 -7.46
N GLN A 343 15.53 -2.59 -6.40
CA GLN A 343 14.83 -3.85 -6.11
C GLN A 343 13.42 -3.61 -5.56
N LEU A 344 13.20 -2.60 -4.73
CA LEU A 344 11.86 -2.16 -4.34
C LEU A 344 11.03 -1.79 -5.58
N HIS A 345 11.64 -1.08 -6.55
CA HIS A 345 10.99 -0.64 -7.78
C HIS A 345 10.78 -1.76 -8.81
N ASP A 346 11.69 -2.73 -8.92
CA ASP A 346 11.49 -3.96 -9.70
C ASP A 346 10.30 -4.77 -9.16
N ALA A 347 10.16 -4.87 -7.83
CA ALA A 347 9.01 -5.50 -7.20
C ALA A 347 7.73 -4.68 -7.41
N TYR A 348 7.80 -3.35 -7.30
CA TYR A 348 6.67 -2.46 -7.59
C TYR A 348 6.19 -2.60 -9.03
N ASP A 349 7.07 -2.71 -10.03
CA ASP A 349 6.70 -2.92 -11.44
C ASP A 349 5.87 -4.20 -11.62
N GLU A 350 6.26 -5.33 -11.01
CA GLU A 350 5.49 -6.58 -11.10
C GLU A 350 4.13 -6.50 -10.38
N ILE A 351 4.06 -5.75 -9.28
CA ILE A 351 2.80 -5.47 -8.58
C ILE A 351 1.92 -4.56 -9.44
N ILE A 352 2.48 -3.55 -10.10
CA ILE A 352 1.79 -2.63 -11.00
C ILE A 352 1.26 -3.39 -12.24
N GLU A 353 2.02 -4.35 -12.77
CA GLU A 353 1.59 -5.24 -13.85
C GLU A 353 0.35 -6.07 -13.48
N VAL A 354 0.34 -6.63 -12.26
CA VAL A 354 -0.77 -7.44 -11.73
C VAL A 354 -1.99 -6.56 -11.39
N PHE A 355 -1.78 -5.53 -10.56
CA PHE A 355 -2.87 -4.73 -10.01
C PHE A 355 -3.40 -3.69 -11.00
N ARG A 356 -2.54 -3.17 -11.88
CA ARG A 356 -2.79 -2.03 -12.77
C ARG A 356 -3.49 -0.87 -12.03
N PRO A 357 -2.91 -0.37 -10.92
CA PRO A 357 -3.61 0.49 -9.99
C PRO A 357 -3.55 1.97 -10.41
N SER A 358 -4.47 2.79 -9.91
CA SER A 358 -4.34 4.25 -9.94
C SER A 358 -3.73 4.82 -8.64
N HIS A 359 -3.65 4.01 -7.58
CA HIS A 359 -3.09 4.34 -6.28
C HIS A 359 -2.19 3.21 -5.76
N PHE A 360 -1.06 3.53 -5.15
CA PHE A 360 -0.13 2.54 -4.60
C PHE A 360 0.35 2.99 -3.22
N HIS A 361 0.21 2.13 -2.22
CA HIS A 361 0.55 2.45 -0.83
C HIS A 361 1.97 1.97 -0.47
N VAL A 362 2.88 2.89 -0.16
CA VAL A 362 4.32 2.58 0.00
C VAL A 362 4.72 2.19 1.44
N GLY A 363 3.77 2.23 2.37
CA GLY A 363 4.00 1.92 3.79
C GLY A 363 4.67 3.11 4.49
N LEU A 364 5.95 2.95 4.84
CA LEU A 364 6.78 3.91 5.58
C LEU A 364 6.36 4.16 7.04
N ASP A 365 5.59 3.23 7.61
CA ASP A 365 5.37 3.10 9.05
C ASP A 365 6.62 2.62 9.80
N GLU A 366 6.82 3.14 11.02
CA GLU A 366 7.85 2.70 11.95
C GLU A 366 9.34 2.79 11.47
N ASP A 367 9.62 3.56 10.42
CA ASP A 367 10.92 3.54 9.72
C ASP A 367 12.11 4.14 10.52
N VAL A 368 11.88 5.14 11.36
CA VAL A 368 12.93 5.73 12.23
C VAL A 368 12.93 5.18 13.67
N PHE A 369 12.14 4.15 13.97
CA PHE A 369 12.08 3.56 15.31
C PHE A 369 13.42 2.93 15.72
N PRO A 370 13.67 2.71 17.03
CA PRO A 370 14.90 2.09 17.50
C PRO A 370 14.89 0.56 17.39
N ASP A 371 16.07 -0.01 17.09
CA ASP A 371 16.37 -1.43 17.25
C ASP A 371 16.44 -1.85 18.74
N LEU A 372 16.67 -3.15 18.99
CA LEU A 372 16.79 -3.70 20.35
C LEU A 372 17.92 -3.08 21.20
N ASP A 373 18.91 -2.42 20.57
CA ASP A 373 20.02 -1.73 21.26
C ASP A 373 19.76 -0.20 21.34
N GLY A 374 18.55 0.27 21.02
CA GLY A 374 18.16 1.68 21.08
C GLY A 374 18.61 2.55 19.90
N ARG A 375 19.11 1.97 18.81
CA ARG A 375 19.64 2.72 17.64
C ARG A 375 18.56 2.88 16.57
N PRO A 376 18.35 4.07 15.98
CA PRO A 376 17.37 4.24 14.91
C PRO A 376 17.70 3.35 13.70
N LEU A 377 16.67 2.74 13.13
CA LEU A 377 16.77 1.82 12.00
C LEU A 377 17.18 2.56 10.71
N ARG A 378 16.48 3.66 10.42
CA ARG A 378 16.80 4.65 9.39
C ARG A 378 16.85 6.05 10.01
N ASN A 379 17.63 6.95 9.44
CA ASN A 379 17.64 8.37 9.83
C ASN A 379 16.64 9.18 8.98
N THR A 380 16.16 10.31 9.51
CA THR A 380 15.14 11.16 8.87
C THR A 380 15.51 11.62 7.45
N ALA A 381 16.79 11.91 7.18
CA ALA A 381 17.20 12.36 5.84
C ALA A 381 17.10 11.24 4.80
N VAL A 382 17.50 10.00 5.16
CA VAL A 382 17.35 8.83 4.29
C VAL A 382 15.88 8.42 4.17
N HIS A 383 15.09 8.52 5.24
CA HIS A 383 13.63 8.33 5.20
C HIS A 383 12.97 9.27 4.19
N LYS A 384 13.30 10.57 4.22
CA LYS A 384 12.83 11.55 3.23
C LYS A 384 13.22 11.17 1.80
N GLN A 385 14.46 10.73 1.61
CA GLN A 385 14.96 10.35 0.29
C GLN A 385 14.23 9.10 -0.26
N VAL A 386 13.94 8.09 0.57
CA VAL A 386 13.14 6.93 0.17
C VAL A 386 11.71 7.34 -0.20
N LEU A 387 11.06 8.18 0.63
CA LEU A 387 9.72 8.69 0.36
C LEU A 387 9.65 9.44 -0.98
N LEU A 388 10.54 10.41 -1.20
CA LEU A 388 10.55 11.23 -2.42
C LEU A 388 10.91 10.41 -3.67
N SER A 389 11.81 9.43 -3.54
CA SER A 389 12.13 8.53 -4.65
C SER A 389 10.96 7.60 -5.01
N ASN A 390 10.21 7.10 -4.02
CA ASN A 390 8.99 6.32 -4.28
C ASN A 390 7.89 7.18 -4.89
N TYR A 391 7.72 8.43 -4.43
CA TYR A 391 6.80 9.39 -5.01
C TYR A 391 7.10 9.64 -6.49
N GLU A 392 8.35 10.05 -6.81
CA GLU A 392 8.73 10.34 -8.20
C GLU A 392 8.67 9.10 -9.10
N TYR A 393 8.95 7.91 -8.56
CA TYR A 393 8.81 6.65 -9.30
C TYR A 393 7.35 6.37 -9.70
N LEU A 394 6.42 6.42 -8.74
CA LEU A 394 4.99 6.17 -8.97
C LEU A 394 4.35 7.26 -9.83
N ARG A 395 4.70 8.53 -9.58
CA ARG A 395 4.23 9.70 -10.34
C ARG A 395 4.56 9.58 -11.83
N ARG A 396 5.77 9.14 -12.19
CA ARG A 396 6.18 8.88 -13.58
C ARG A 396 5.37 7.78 -14.28
N GLN A 397 4.68 6.93 -13.52
CA GLN A 397 3.79 5.90 -14.03
C GLN A 397 2.31 6.35 -14.06
N GLY A 398 2.01 7.59 -13.64
CA GLY A 398 0.64 8.11 -13.50
C GLY A 398 -0.10 7.58 -12.27
N ILE A 399 0.62 7.08 -11.27
CA ILE A 399 0.06 6.44 -10.07
C ILE A 399 0.18 7.40 -8.88
N THR A 400 -0.93 7.62 -8.16
CA THR A 400 -0.93 8.43 -6.93
C THR A 400 -0.33 7.62 -5.78
N MET A 401 0.61 8.21 -5.04
CA MET A 401 1.20 7.57 -3.86
C MET A 401 0.30 7.71 -2.62
N GLU A 402 0.13 6.63 -1.90
CA GLU A 402 -0.46 6.59 -0.56
C GLU A 402 0.60 6.19 0.48
N VAL A 403 0.52 6.72 1.70
CA VAL A 403 1.52 6.51 2.76
C VAL A 403 0.87 6.52 4.15
N TRP A 404 1.39 5.76 5.11
CA TRP A 404 0.97 5.90 6.51
C TRP A 404 1.38 7.26 7.07
N CYS A 405 0.65 7.77 8.07
CA CYS A 405 0.96 9.04 8.74
C CYS A 405 2.40 9.15 9.25
N ASP A 406 2.98 8.05 9.69
CA ASP A 406 4.39 7.88 10.05
C ASP A 406 5.37 8.43 9.00
N GLY A 407 5.11 8.16 7.72
CA GLY A 407 5.94 8.66 6.61
C GLY A 407 5.98 10.19 6.53
N ILE A 408 5.07 10.88 7.21
CA ILE A 408 5.01 12.33 7.32
C ILE A 408 5.51 12.80 8.70
N THR A 409 5.06 12.20 9.80
CA THR A 409 5.45 12.64 11.16
C THR A 409 6.92 12.41 11.47
N GLN A 410 7.53 11.36 10.92
CA GLN A 410 8.95 11.05 11.12
C GLN A 410 9.88 12.06 10.40
N LEU A 411 9.35 12.87 9.47
CA LEU A 411 10.04 14.01 8.85
C LEU A 411 10.08 15.27 9.73
N GLN A 412 9.21 15.36 10.74
CA GLN A 412 9.10 16.52 11.62
C GLN A 412 8.95 17.83 10.83
N LYS A 413 9.97 18.72 10.87
CA LYS A 413 9.98 20.01 10.15
C LYS A 413 10.09 19.87 8.64
N GLU A 414 10.53 18.72 8.14
CA GLU A 414 10.74 18.46 6.71
C GLU A 414 9.47 17.92 6.00
N ALA A 415 8.35 17.79 6.72
CA ALA A 415 7.04 17.42 6.15
C ALA A 415 6.50 18.45 5.13
N SER A 416 7.06 19.66 5.09
CA SER A 416 6.84 20.65 4.02
C SER A 416 7.31 20.17 2.65
N ASP A 417 8.31 19.29 2.61
CA ASP A 417 8.97 18.87 1.37
C ASP A 417 8.18 17.78 0.63
N VAL A 418 7.15 17.20 1.28
CA VAL A 418 6.30 16.15 0.71
C VAL A 418 5.21 16.76 -0.19
N PRO A 419 5.10 16.35 -1.46
CA PRO A 419 4.04 16.80 -2.37
C PRO A 419 2.63 16.55 -1.83
N ARG A 420 1.72 17.51 -2.04
CA ARG A 420 0.37 17.52 -1.43
C ARG A 420 -0.67 16.66 -2.16
N ASP A 421 -0.31 16.13 -3.32
CA ASP A 421 -1.04 15.09 -4.02
C ASP A 421 -0.87 13.69 -3.38
N VAL A 422 0.11 13.49 -2.50
CA VAL A 422 0.22 12.28 -1.66
C VAL A 422 -1.00 12.15 -0.75
N ILE A 423 -1.55 10.94 -0.66
CA ILE A 423 -2.65 10.61 0.27
C ILE A 423 -2.07 10.01 1.54
N VAL A 424 -2.41 10.57 2.69
CA VAL A 424 -1.96 10.11 4.00
C VAL A 424 -3.01 9.19 4.63
N HIS A 425 -2.56 8.14 5.31
CA HIS A 425 -3.40 7.22 6.08
C HIS A 425 -3.11 7.40 7.58
N PRO A 426 -3.86 8.26 8.30
CA PRO A 426 -3.69 8.43 9.73
C PRO A 426 -4.33 7.23 10.45
N TRP A 427 -3.48 6.34 10.93
CA TRP A 427 -3.88 5.07 11.53
C TRP A 427 -3.82 5.10 13.05
N TYR A 428 -4.74 4.40 13.72
CA TYR A 428 -4.85 4.37 15.17
C TYR A 428 -5.35 3.02 15.68
N TYR A 429 -4.69 2.46 16.70
CA TYR A 429 -5.16 1.25 17.38
C TYR A 429 -6.46 1.47 18.16
N GLY A 430 -6.72 2.66 18.72
CA GLY A 430 -8.02 2.99 19.31
C GLY A 430 -7.98 4.13 20.31
N GLY A 431 -9.14 4.39 20.94
CA GLY A 431 -9.37 5.52 21.84
C GLY A 431 -10.24 6.60 21.20
N SER A 432 -10.46 7.71 21.89
CA SER A 432 -11.22 8.87 21.40
C SER A 432 -10.36 9.93 20.70
N ASP A 433 -9.03 9.82 20.78
CA ASP A 433 -8.09 10.83 20.29
C ASP A 433 -7.66 10.58 18.84
N PHE A 434 -8.62 10.76 17.92
CA PHE A 434 -8.36 10.79 16.47
C PHE A 434 -7.83 12.15 15.99
N THR A 435 -7.47 13.05 16.93
CA THR A 435 -7.23 14.48 16.66
C THR A 435 -6.12 14.75 15.64
N PRO A 436 -4.98 14.03 15.62
CA PRO A 436 -3.91 14.35 14.68
C PRO A 436 -4.28 14.09 13.21
N ALA A 437 -5.37 13.35 12.91
CA ALA A 437 -5.88 13.21 11.55
C ALA A 437 -6.22 14.57 10.91
N ARG A 438 -6.71 15.53 11.70
CA ARG A 438 -7.03 16.90 11.26
C ARG A 438 -5.78 17.69 10.88
N GLU A 439 -4.66 17.46 11.56
CA GLU A 439 -3.41 18.20 11.33
C GLU A 439 -2.89 17.98 9.91
N TYR A 440 -3.07 16.80 9.31
CA TYR A 440 -2.68 16.54 7.91
C TYR A 440 -3.57 17.33 6.92
N VAL A 441 -4.87 17.44 7.18
CA VAL A 441 -5.82 18.23 6.37
C VAL A 441 -5.45 19.71 6.39
N GLU A 442 -5.11 20.22 7.58
CA GLU A 442 -4.62 21.59 7.81
C GLU A 442 -3.25 21.84 7.14
N GLN A 443 -2.35 20.85 7.13
CA GLN A 443 -1.08 20.88 6.39
C GLN A 443 -1.21 20.81 4.86
N GLY A 444 -2.41 20.52 4.34
CA GLY A 444 -2.71 20.49 2.91
C GLY A 444 -2.99 19.11 2.32
N PHE A 445 -2.73 18.02 3.05
CA PHE A 445 -2.85 16.66 2.53
C PHE A 445 -4.29 16.19 2.40
N ARG A 446 -4.50 15.26 1.45
CA ARG A 446 -5.70 14.42 1.38
C ARG A 446 -5.51 13.20 2.29
N ILE A 447 -6.57 12.75 2.95
CA ILE A 447 -6.49 11.64 3.91
C ILE A 447 -7.51 10.53 3.66
N LEU A 448 -7.12 9.31 4.02
CA LEU A 448 -8.00 8.17 4.27
C LEU A 448 -7.88 7.77 5.74
N CYS A 449 -8.95 7.94 6.50
CA CYS A 449 -8.93 7.65 7.94
C CYS A 449 -8.84 6.13 8.18
N SER A 450 -7.83 5.69 8.94
CA SER A 450 -7.47 4.26 9.05
C SER A 450 -7.63 3.67 10.47
N PRO A 451 -8.86 3.40 10.93
CA PRO A 451 -9.11 2.72 12.21
C PRO A 451 -8.53 1.30 12.23
N TRP A 452 -8.18 0.81 13.41
CA TRP A 452 -7.97 -0.62 13.66
C TRP A 452 -9.30 -1.34 13.83
N SER A 453 -9.72 -2.09 12.81
CA SER A 453 -11.09 -2.60 12.67
C SER A 453 -11.34 -3.97 13.35
N CYS A 454 -10.30 -4.65 13.87
CA CYS A 454 -10.45 -6.02 14.37
C CYS A 454 -10.68 -6.20 15.89
N TRP A 455 -10.46 -5.19 16.73
CA TRP A 455 -10.52 -5.37 18.21
C TRP A 455 -11.49 -4.44 18.93
N HIS A 456 -11.68 -3.21 18.45
CA HIS A 456 -12.67 -2.28 19.00
C HIS A 456 -13.79 -2.08 17.98
N VAL A 457 -15.00 -2.47 18.35
CA VAL A 457 -16.18 -2.45 17.46
C VAL A 457 -16.60 -1.02 17.11
N GLU A 458 -16.23 -0.10 17.98
CA GLU A 458 -16.57 1.30 17.99
C GLU A 458 -15.53 2.16 17.24
N ASN A 459 -14.30 1.66 17.01
CA ASN A 459 -13.24 2.41 16.32
C ASN A 459 -13.69 2.87 14.92
N ASP A 460 -14.20 1.95 14.10
CA ASP A 460 -14.69 2.24 12.75
C ASP A 460 -15.82 3.30 12.78
N GLN A 461 -16.66 3.27 13.82
CA GLN A 461 -17.81 4.17 13.98
C GLN A 461 -17.39 5.55 14.46
N PHE A 462 -16.64 5.65 15.56
CA PHE A 462 -16.15 6.91 16.10
C PHE A 462 -15.27 7.63 15.10
N TYR A 463 -14.37 6.92 14.42
CA TYR A 463 -13.50 7.55 13.43
C TYR A 463 -14.28 7.94 12.16
N SER A 464 -15.31 7.18 11.74
CA SER A 464 -16.23 7.57 10.66
C SER A 464 -17.03 8.85 11.00
N ILE A 465 -17.51 8.98 12.25
CA ILE A 465 -18.15 10.20 12.75
C ILE A 465 -17.16 11.37 12.80
N TYR A 466 -15.95 11.13 13.32
CA TYR A 466 -14.89 12.16 13.40
C TYR A 466 -14.48 12.66 12.01
N ALA A 467 -14.27 11.74 11.06
CA ALA A 467 -13.97 12.03 9.65
C ALA A 467 -15.04 12.93 9.02
N ALA A 468 -16.32 12.59 9.16
CA ALA A 468 -17.42 13.42 8.67
C ALA A 468 -17.51 14.77 9.41
N SER A 469 -17.15 14.84 10.69
CA SER A 469 -17.15 16.08 11.48
C SER A 469 -16.10 17.11 11.02
N MET A 470 -15.06 16.68 10.30
CA MET A 470 -14.03 17.57 9.75
C MET A 470 -14.55 18.41 8.58
N LYS A 471 -15.63 17.97 7.88
CA LYS A 471 -16.30 18.71 6.79
C LYS A 471 -15.32 19.27 5.73
N SER A 472 -14.32 18.49 5.35
CA SER A 472 -13.32 18.85 4.34
C SER A 472 -13.34 17.85 3.19
N ASP A 473 -13.25 18.38 1.98
CA ASP A 473 -13.06 17.66 0.71
C ASP A 473 -11.78 16.82 0.65
N LYS A 474 -10.76 17.19 1.45
CA LYS A 474 -9.53 16.42 1.65
C LYS A 474 -9.75 15.11 2.40
N VAL A 475 -10.88 14.92 3.09
CA VAL A 475 -11.23 13.64 3.72
C VAL A 475 -11.88 12.73 2.68
N LEU A 476 -11.09 11.86 2.06
CA LEU A 476 -11.55 11.04 0.93
C LEU A 476 -12.46 9.88 1.36
N GLY A 477 -12.34 9.46 2.62
CA GLY A 477 -13.14 8.41 3.23
C GLY A 477 -12.36 7.59 4.26
N MET A 478 -12.67 6.30 4.32
CA MET A 478 -12.24 5.36 5.35
C MET A 478 -11.48 4.16 4.75
N ALA A 479 -10.35 3.81 5.36
CA ALA A 479 -9.52 2.66 4.99
C ALA A 479 -9.18 1.84 6.24
N GLY A 480 -10.12 0.98 6.66
CA GLY A 480 -9.98 0.16 7.86
C GLY A 480 -8.78 -0.80 7.77
N THR A 481 -8.12 -1.06 8.90
CA THR A 481 -6.86 -1.82 8.97
C THR A 481 -7.03 -3.17 9.66
N PHE A 482 -6.23 -4.14 9.23
CA PHE A 482 -6.30 -5.54 9.68
C PHE A 482 -4.89 -6.15 9.59
N TRP A 483 -4.14 -6.13 10.69
CA TRP A 483 -2.68 -6.36 10.71
C TRP A 483 -2.22 -7.83 10.79
N TYR A 484 -2.99 -8.77 10.23
CA TYR A 484 -2.59 -10.18 10.18
C TYR A 484 -3.13 -10.91 8.96
N THR A 485 -2.49 -12.03 8.63
CA THR A 485 -2.87 -12.88 7.48
C THR A 485 -4.05 -13.81 7.81
N VAL A 486 -4.68 -14.35 6.77
CA VAL A 486 -5.93 -15.11 6.82
C VAL A 486 -5.73 -16.48 6.16
N PRO A 487 -5.00 -17.42 6.81
CA PRO A 487 -4.61 -18.74 6.28
C PRO A 487 -5.72 -19.57 5.62
N GLY A 488 -6.95 -19.47 6.12
CA GLY A 488 -8.05 -20.34 5.72
C GLY A 488 -9.34 -19.98 6.42
N ASP A 489 -9.35 -19.94 7.76
CA ASP A 489 -10.47 -19.35 8.49
C ASP A 489 -10.43 -17.83 8.35
N ASP A 490 -11.44 -17.31 7.65
CA ASP A 490 -11.65 -15.89 7.39
C ASP A 490 -12.81 -15.32 8.22
N THR A 491 -13.30 -16.04 9.23
CA THR A 491 -14.45 -15.62 10.05
C THR A 491 -14.24 -14.26 10.69
N ASP A 492 -13.06 -14.00 11.26
CA ASP A 492 -12.71 -12.69 11.81
C ASP A 492 -12.61 -11.62 10.73
N TYR A 493 -11.94 -11.91 9.62
CA TYR A 493 -11.82 -10.99 8.49
C TYR A 493 -13.19 -10.59 7.93
N ARG A 494 -14.07 -11.56 7.69
CA ARG A 494 -15.45 -11.35 7.22
C ARG A 494 -16.26 -10.51 8.22
N ARG A 495 -16.11 -10.78 9.52
CA ARG A 495 -16.74 -10.01 10.61
C ARG A 495 -16.28 -8.54 10.60
N CYS A 496 -14.98 -8.28 10.44
CA CYS A 496 -14.42 -6.93 10.36
C CYS A 496 -14.88 -6.21 9.10
N LEU A 497 -14.86 -6.87 7.93
CA LEU A 497 -15.31 -6.28 6.67
C LEU A 497 -16.77 -5.83 6.72
N VAL A 498 -17.67 -6.66 7.26
CA VAL A 498 -19.09 -6.30 7.39
C VAL A 498 -19.28 -5.15 8.40
N LYS A 499 -18.49 -5.09 9.49
CA LYS A 499 -18.53 -3.97 10.45
C LYS A 499 -18.05 -2.65 9.84
N ALA A 500 -16.89 -2.68 9.19
CA ALA A 500 -16.33 -1.54 8.45
C ALA A 500 -17.33 -1.04 7.39
N ALA A 501 -17.90 -1.95 6.60
CA ALA A 501 -18.96 -1.65 5.64
C ALA A 501 -20.17 -0.97 6.28
N MET A 502 -20.65 -1.46 7.43
CA MET A 502 -21.72 -0.81 8.18
C MET A 502 -21.33 0.61 8.61
N ALA A 503 -20.18 0.79 9.26
CA ALA A 503 -19.73 2.08 9.79
C ALA A 503 -19.40 3.13 8.71
N PHE A 504 -18.95 2.71 7.53
CA PHE A 504 -18.51 3.62 6.46
C PHE A 504 -19.65 3.98 5.48
N TRP A 505 -20.72 3.18 5.43
CA TRP A 505 -21.89 3.42 4.57
C TRP A 505 -23.09 4.01 5.31
N SER A 506 -23.48 3.40 6.45
CA SER A 506 -24.78 3.58 7.11
C SER A 506 -24.89 4.89 7.91
N PRO A 507 -26.09 5.43 8.22
CA PRO A 507 -26.27 6.68 8.97
C PRO A 507 -25.33 6.89 10.17
N LEU A 508 -24.73 8.08 10.25
CA LEU A 508 -23.88 8.53 11.36
C LEU A 508 -24.71 8.93 12.58
N LYS A 509 -25.35 7.95 13.22
CA LYS A 509 -26.11 8.12 14.47
C LYS A 509 -25.52 7.26 15.58
N ALA A 510 -25.01 7.91 16.63
CA ALA A 510 -24.46 7.21 17.80
C ALA A 510 -25.49 6.38 18.59
N SER A 511 -26.79 6.55 18.31
CA SER A 511 -27.89 5.80 18.93
C SER A 511 -28.19 4.44 18.28
N ASP A 512 -27.81 4.25 17.01
CA ASP A 512 -28.38 3.19 16.16
C ASP A 512 -27.48 1.93 16.13
N TYR A 513 -26.32 1.98 16.78
CA TYR A 513 -25.38 0.87 16.90
C TYR A 513 -25.38 0.32 18.33
N PRO A 514 -25.28 -1.01 18.51
CA PRO A 514 -25.44 -1.63 19.82
C PRO A 514 -24.37 -1.14 20.79
N ASN A 515 -24.86 -0.56 21.89
CA ASN A 515 -24.10 -0.28 23.09
C ASN A 515 -23.81 -1.62 23.80
N ASP A 516 -22.90 -2.42 23.24
CA ASP A 516 -22.44 -3.71 23.80
C ASP A 516 -21.56 -3.46 25.04
N LYS A 517 -22.19 -2.90 26.09
CA LYS A 517 -21.60 -2.52 27.39
C LYS A 517 -21.05 -3.70 28.21
N GLU A 518 -21.01 -4.90 27.64
CA GLU A 518 -20.29 -6.05 28.22
C GLU A 518 -18.80 -6.09 27.82
N TYR A 519 -18.33 -5.24 26.90
CA TYR A 519 -16.91 -5.21 26.48
C TYR A 519 -16.10 -3.97 26.83
N TRP A 520 -16.71 -2.92 27.43
CA TRP A 520 -15.94 -1.79 27.98
C TRP A 520 -15.76 -1.92 29.49
N ALA A 521 -14.56 -2.32 29.92
CA ALA A 521 -14.17 -2.25 31.32
C ALA A 521 -13.88 -0.78 31.73
N PRO A 522 -14.39 -0.26 32.87
CA PRO A 522 -14.13 1.11 33.33
C PRO A 522 -12.68 1.43 33.73
N GLU A 523 -11.71 0.60 33.35
CA GLU A 523 -10.35 0.56 33.91
C GLU A 523 -9.37 1.57 33.27
N TYR A 524 -9.82 2.35 32.28
CA TYR A 524 -8.96 3.24 31.47
C TYR A 524 -9.13 4.75 31.76
N GLU A 525 -9.99 5.16 32.69
CA GLU A 525 -9.93 6.51 33.25
C GLU A 525 -8.79 6.60 34.29
N GLY A 526 -7.59 7.05 33.86
CA GLY A 526 -6.52 7.46 34.79
C GLY A 526 -5.08 7.05 34.46
N LEU A 527 -4.75 6.60 33.25
CA LEU A 527 -3.34 6.32 32.89
C LEU A 527 -2.53 7.61 32.65
N PRO A 528 -1.30 7.74 33.21
CA PRO A 528 -0.46 8.92 33.02
C PRO A 528 0.32 8.90 31.69
N LEU A 529 0.61 10.10 31.19
CA LEU A 529 1.22 10.39 29.88
C LEU A 529 2.76 10.16 29.79
N ASP A 530 3.30 9.12 30.43
CA ASP A 530 4.72 8.76 30.32
C ASP A 530 4.90 7.30 29.82
N PRO A 531 5.28 7.09 28.54
CA PRO A 531 5.37 5.76 27.94
C PRO A 531 6.46 4.84 28.49
N LEU A 532 7.45 5.35 29.26
CA LEU A 532 8.66 4.59 29.62
C LEU A 532 8.76 4.22 31.11
N ALA A 533 7.78 4.61 31.94
CA ALA A 533 7.87 4.46 33.39
C ALA A 533 7.25 3.17 33.98
N ALA A 534 6.53 2.35 33.20
CA ALA A 534 5.68 1.28 33.77
C ALA A 534 5.58 -0.03 32.97
N ALA A 535 6.53 -0.95 33.19
CA ALA A 535 6.35 -2.37 32.90
C ALA A 535 7.01 -3.25 33.98
N LYS A 536 6.34 -3.41 35.13
CA LYS A 536 6.54 -4.63 35.95
C LYS A 536 5.61 -5.72 35.40
N PRO A 537 6.04 -7.00 35.34
CA PRO A 537 5.19 -8.09 34.85
C PRO A 537 3.83 -8.12 35.57
N LYS A 538 2.73 -8.21 34.82
CA LYS A 538 1.39 -8.29 35.43
C LYS A 538 1.21 -9.67 36.07
N VAL A 539 0.95 -9.70 37.39
CA VAL A 539 0.69 -10.95 38.12
C VAL A 539 -0.73 -11.44 37.80
N ILE A 540 -0.84 -12.54 37.06
CA ILE A 540 -2.13 -13.18 36.75
C ILE A 540 -2.52 -14.16 37.88
N PRO A 541 -3.71 -14.04 38.49
CA PRO A 541 -4.19 -15.01 39.48
C PRO A 541 -4.27 -16.44 38.91
N ASP A 542 -3.92 -17.45 39.69
CA ASP A 542 -3.71 -18.82 39.17
C ASP A 542 -4.93 -19.45 38.51
N ALA A 543 -6.14 -19.11 38.97
CA ALA A 543 -7.39 -19.58 38.36
C ALA A 543 -7.61 -18.95 36.96
N GLU A 544 -7.26 -17.67 36.78
CA GLU A 544 -7.27 -17.02 35.47
C GLU A 544 -6.13 -17.56 34.61
N ARG A 545 -4.93 -17.72 35.16
CA ARG A 545 -3.75 -18.25 34.47
C ARG A 545 -4.02 -19.63 33.86
N THR A 546 -4.57 -20.56 34.64
CA THR A 546 -4.97 -21.90 34.18
C THR A 546 -6.02 -21.83 33.08
N LYS A 547 -7.02 -20.94 33.20
CA LYS A 547 -8.04 -20.72 32.16
C LYS A 547 -7.42 -20.20 30.87
N LEU A 548 -6.58 -19.18 30.93
CA LEU A 548 -5.93 -18.57 29.76
C LEU A 548 -4.97 -19.55 29.07
N ILE A 549 -4.20 -20.33 29.84
CA ILE A 549 -3.37 -21.42 29.31
C ILE A 549 -4.24 -22.45 28.57
N GLY A 550 -5.30 -22.94 29.20
CA GLY A 550 -6.24 -23.90 28.59
C GLY A 550 -6.93 -23.36 27.33
N MET A 551 -7.11 -22.04 27.22
CA MET A 551 -7.60 -21.40 26.00
C MET A 551 -6.56 -21.47 24.88
N VAL A 552 -5.31 -21.03 25.12
CA VAL A 552 -4.26 -21.06 24.07
C VAL A 552 -3.79 -22.47 23.70
N THR A 553 -3.90 -23.46 24.59
CA THR A 553 -3.58 -24.87 24.27
C THR A 553 -4.71 -25.63 23.59
N SER A 554 -5.94 -25.09 23.55
CA SER A 554 -7.07 -25.74 22.89
C SER A 554 -6.94 -25.71 21.36
N GLU A 555 -7.24 -26.84 20.70
CA GLU A 555 -7.27 -26.97 19.24
C GLU A 555 -8.50 -26.29 18.60
N THR A 556 -9.54 -26.05 19.40
CA THR A 556 -10.87 -25.56 18.96
C THR A 556 -11.18 -24.14 19.45
N GLY A 557 -10.19 -23.46 20.04
CA GLY A 557 -10.36 -22.13 20.62
C GLY A 557 -10.63 -21.04 19.57
N ASN A 558 -11.55 -20.13 19.90
CA ASN A 558 -11.80 -18.91 19.13
C ASN A 558 -10.50 -18.07 19.06
N ALA A 559 -10.03 -17.75 17.86
CA ALA A 559 -8.81 -16.97 17.60
C ALA A 559 -8.72 -15.68 18.44
N PHE A 560 -9.79 -14.90 18.51
CA PHE A 560 -9.87 -13.67 19.32
C PHE A 560 -9.64 -13.95 20.82
N ALA A 561 -10.21 -15.04 21.33
CA ALA A 561 -10.10 -15.44 22.72
C ALA A 561 -8.69 -16.00 23.03
N CYS A 562 -8.10 -16.73 22.09
CA CYS A 562 -6.73 -17.22 22.17
C CYS A 562 -5.68 -16.11 22.06
N GLU A 563 -5.89 -15.10 21.22
CA GLU A 563 -5.01 -13.92 21.14
C GLU A 563 -5.14 -13.04 22.38
N ALA A 564 -6.35 -12.73 22.86
CA ALA A 564 -6.54 -11.97 24.09
C ALA A 564 -5.94 -12.70 25.31
N ALA A 565 -6.03 -14.05 25.33
CA ALA A 565 -5.31 -14.86 26.30
C ALA A 565 -3.80 -14.79 26.10
N ARG A 566 -3.30 -14.91 24.86
CA ARG A 566 -1.87 -14.78 24.52
C ARG A 566 -1.30 -13.45 24.96
N GLU A 567 -1.92 -12.32 24.65
CA GLU A 567 -1.43 -10.99 25.07
C GLU A 567 -1.38 -10.86 26.59
N LYS A 568 -2.41 -11.33 27.31
CA LYS A 568 -2.37 -11.40 28.79
C LYS A 568 -1.19 -12.25 29.27
N LEU A 569 -1.04 -13.48 28.77
CA LEU A 569 0.03 -14.41 29.14
C LEU A 569 1.43 -13.85 28.81
N VAL A 570 1.59 -13.19 27.67
CA VAL A 570 2.81 -12.49 27.25
C VAL A 570 3.11 -11.30 28.16
N SER A 571 2.11 -10.51 28.56
CA SER A 571 2.28 -9.38 29.50
C SER A 571 2.64 -9.80 30.93
N ALA A 572 2.44 -11.07 31.28
CA ALA A 572 2.89 -11.69 32.52
C ALA A 572 4.30 -12.30 32.41
N GLY A 573 4.86 -12.36 31.20
CA GLY A 573 6.23 -12.77 30.92
C GLY A 573 6.56 -14.19 31.35
N THR A 574 7.82 -14.42 31.70
CA THR A 574 8.38 -15.74 32.01
C THR A 574 7.70 -16.46 33.18
N ALA A 575 6.96 -15.76 34.04
CA ALA A 575 6.25 -16.33 35.19
C ALA A 575 5.10 -17.29 34.82
N VAL A 576 4.61 -17.28 33.58
CA VAL A 576 3.52 -18.17 33.13
C VAL A 576 4.01 -19.33 32.27
N LEU A 577 5.23 -19.20 31.75
CA LEU A 577 5.88 -20.18 30.88
C LEU A 577 5.96 -21.61 31.47
N PRO A 578 6.20 -21.82 32.79
CA PRO A 578 6.14 -23.15 33.42
C PRO A 578 4.84 -23.90 33.15
N ALA A 579 3.72 -23.31 33.54
CA ALA A 579 2.41 -23.94 33.44
C ALA A 579 1.94 -24.07 31.98
N LEU A 580 2.34 -23.13 31.11
CA LEU A 580 2.06 -23.23 29.67
C LEU A 580 2.79 -24.43 29.04
N LEU A 581 4.09 -24.60 29.32
CA LEU A 581 4.87 -25.74 28.82
C LEU A 581 4.37 -27.07 29.39
N GLU A 582 4.00 -27.12 30.68
CA GLU A 582 3.40 -28.32 31.27
C GLU A 582 2.09 -28.71 30.60
N GLU A 583 1.24 -27.75 30.26
CA GLU A 583 -0.02 -28.02 29.54
C GLU A 583 0.24 -28.50 28.10
N MET A 584 1.14 -27.83 27.36
CA MET A 584 1.56 -28.25 26.02
C MET A 584 2.11 -29.69 26.02
N ALA A 585 2.84 -30.06 27.07
CA ALA A 585 3.41 -31.39 27.23
C ALA A 585 2.38 -32.49 27.58
N LYS A 586 1.11 -32.17 27.86
CA LYS A 586 0.04 -33.17 28.04
C LYS A 586 -0.50 -33.72 26.73
N ASN A 587 -0.50 -32.94 25.65
CA ASN A 587 -0.88 -33.39 24.31
C ASN A 587 0.21 -33.08 23.27
N PRO A 588 1.40 -33.69 23.38
CA PRO A 588 2.53 -33.35 22.54
C PRO A 588 2.27 -33.56 21.03
N LYS A 589 1.44 -34.54 20.65
CA LYS A 589 1.17 -34.86 19.24
C LYS A 589 0.45 -33.75 18.46
N SER A 590 -0.11 -32.76 19.15
CA SER A 590 -0.87 -31.67 18.54
C SER A 590 -0.76 -30.43 19.43
N VAL A 591 0.30 -29.65 19.22
CA VAL A 591 0.54 -28.38 19.92
C VAL A 591 -0.20 -27.27 19.20
N SER A 592 -1.09 -26.58 19.90
CA SER A 592 -1.79 -25.41 19.35
C SER A 592 -0.81 -24.31 18.91
N PRO A 593 -0.93 -23.75 17.69
CA PRO A 593 -0.14 -22.61 17.23
C PRO A 593 -0.25 -21.38 18.15
N TRP A 594 -1.37 -21.25 18.87
CA TRP A 594 -1.57 -20.20 19.86
C TRP A 594 -0.65 -20.38 21.07
N ALA A 595 -0.57 -21.60 21.63
CA ALA A 595 0.33 -21.91 22.72
C ALA A 595 1.81 -21.76 22.31
N GLU A 596 2.16 -22.25 21.12
CA GLU A 596 3.52 -22.09 20.58
C GLU A 596 3.87 -20.61 20.39
N GLY A 597 3.02 -19.83 19.72
CA GLY A 597 3.22 -18.39 19.52
C GLY A 597 3.26 -17.59 20.83
N THR A 598 2.46 -17.99 21.82
CA THR A 598 2.51 -17.41 23.18
C THR A 598 3.86 -17.66 23.83
N ALA A 599 4.32 -18.92 23.85
CA ALA A 599 5.61 -19.29 24.42
C ALA A 599 6.77 -18.59 23.69
N ARG A 600 6.79 -18.58 22.35
CA ARG A 600 7.83 -17.90 21.55
C ARG A 600 7.92 -16.40 21.84
N ARG A 601 6.78 -15.72 22.07
CA ARG A 601 6.74 -14.30 22.44
C ARG A 601 7.20 -14.05 23.88
N ILE A 602 6.87 -14.92 24.84
CA ILE A 602 7.40 -14.86 26.22
C ILE A 602 8.91 -15.09 26.26
N VAL A 603 9.42 -16.00 25.43
CA VAL A 603 10.83 -16.41 25.33
C VAL A 603 11.72 -15.34 24.64
N ARG A 604 11.18 -14.15 24.34
CA ARG A 604 11.99 -13.00 23.93
C ARG A 604 12.98 -12.55 25.02
N GLU A 605 12.72 -12.86 26.30
CA GLU A 605 13.66 -12.67 27.42
C GLU A 605 14.36 -13.98 27.84
N PRO A 606 15.56 -13.91 28.48
CA PRO A 606 16.24 -15.09 29.01
C PRO A 606 15.42 -15.78 30.12
N VAL A 607 15.04 -17.05 29.89
CA VAL A 607 14.30 -17.85 30.86
C VAL A 607 15.26 -18.41 31.92
N GLY A 608 15.07 -18.01 33.17
CA GLY A 608 15.99 -18.38 34.26
C GLY A 608 15.94 -19.84 34.71
N ASP A 609 14.81 -20.54 34.53
CA ASP A 609 14.62 -21.92 35.00
C ASP A 609 14.88 -22.96 33.90
N LYS A 610 16.09 -23.52 33.92
CA LYS A 610 16.54 -24.59 33.02
C LYS A 610 15.87 -25.94 33.26
N GLY A 611 15.46 -26.25 34.50
CA GLY A 611 14.87 -27.55 34.84
C GLY A 611 13.54 -27.78 34.14
N ILE A 612 12.74 -26.73 34.04
CA ILE A 612 11.44 -26.73 33.35
C ILE A 612 11.62 -26.94 31.84
N MET A 613 12.63 -26.30 31.24
CA MET A 613 12.95 -26.46 29.82
C MET A 613 13.40 -27.89 29.48
N ILE A 614 14.23 -28.47 30.34
CA ILE A 614 14.68 -29.86 30.20
C ILE A 614 13.50 -30.83 30.37
N SER A 615 12.62 -30.62 31.36
CA SER A 615 11.44 -31.47 31.56
C SER A 615 10.45 -31.39 30.39
N ALA A 616 10.27 -30.22 29.77
CA ALA A 616 9.46 -30.09 28.55
C ALA A 616 10.06 -30.89 27.38
N LEU A 617 11.39 -30.87 27.24
CA LEU A 617 12.12 -31.60 26.21
C LEU A 617 12.05 -33.13 26.44
N GLU A 618 12.17 -33.60 27.68
CA GLU A 618 11.97 -35.00 28.07
C GLU A 618 10.54 -35.49 27.72
N LYS A 619 9.51 -34.68 28.00
CA LYS A 619 8.11 -35.00 27.67
C LYS A 619 7.81 -34.96 26.16
N ALA A 620 8.56 -34.15 25.39
CA ALA A 620 8.45 -34.05 23.93
C ALA A 620 9.19 -35.18 23.16
N ALA A 621 10.00 -35.98 23.85
CA ALA A 621 10.83 -37.01 23.24
C ALA A 621 9.98 -38.08 22.51
N GLY A 622 10.07 -38.10 21.18
CA GLY A 622 9.33 -39.03 20.32
C GLY A 622 7.84 -38.70 20.13
N THR A 623 7.40 -37.49 20.47
CA THR A 623 5.97 -37.14 20.51
C THR A 623 5.60 -35.80 19.87
N SER A 624 6.49 -34.80 19.85
CA SER A 624 6.23 -33.47 19.27
C SER A 624 7.48 -32.78 18.73
N ASP A 625 7.55 -32.55 17.41
CA ASP A 625 8.67 -31.81 16.81
C ASP A 625 8.61 -30.32 17.20
N ALA A 626 7.41 -29.72 17.26
CA ALA A 626 7.23 -28.31 17.60
C ALA A 626 7.61 -27.97 19.06
N LEU A 627 7.14 -28.76 20.04
CA LEU A 627 7.49 -28.55 21.45
C LEU A 627 8.98 -28.81 21.70
N ARG A 628 9.56 -29.81 21.03
CA ARG A 628 11.00 -30.11 21.08
C ARG A 628 11.84 -28.96 20.54
N ALA A 629 11.51 -28.45 19.35
CA ALA A 629 12.22 -27.33 18.72
C ALA A 629 12.10 -26.04 19.55
N LEU A 630 10.93 -25.79 20.15
CA LEU A 630 10.72 -24.67 21.08
C LEU A 630 11.60 -24.81 22.34
N ALA A 631 11.56 -25.95 23.03
CA ALA A 631 12.36 -26.18 24.24
C ALA A 631 13.87 -26.06 23.96
N LEU A 632 14.34 -26.54 22.80
CA LEU A 632 15.71 -26.36 22.34
C LEU A 632 16.06 -24.88 22.09
N GLU A 633 15.20 -24.10 21.41
CA GLU A 633 15.43 -22.65 21.24
C GLU A 633 15.50 -21.92 22.59
N MET A 634 14.63 -22.28 23.54
CA MET A 634 14.62 -21.70 24.88
C MET A 634 15.94 -21.95 25.63
N LEU A 635 16.44 -23.20 25.61
CA LEU A 635 17.74 -23.57 26.19
C LEU A 635 18.90 -22.86 25.49
N GLY A 636 18.79 -22.66 24.17
CA GLY A 636 19.69 -21.80 23.40
C GLY A 636 19.73 -20.38 23.96
N ARG A 637 18.58 -19.70 24.03
CA ARG A 637 18.46 -18.32 24.53
C ARG A 637 18.87 -18.14 26.00
N ALA A 638 18.66 -19.16 26.82
CA ALA A 638 19.14 -19.21 28.21
C ALA A 638 20.64 -19.52 28.34
N GLY A 639 21.35 -19.72 27.22
CA GLY A 639 22.79 -19.99 27.20
C GLY A 639 23.17 -21.31 27.89
N ASP A 640 22.33 -22.35 27.82
CA ASP A 640 22.56 -23.58 28.56
C ASP A 640 23.59 -24.53 27.91
N VAL A 641 24.86 -24.12 28.01
CA VAL A 641 25.96 -24.79 27.31
C VAL A 641 26.22 -26.20 27.82
N GLU A 642 25.99 -26.49 29.09
CA GLU A 642 26.19 -27.85 29.63
C GLU A 642 25.20 -28.85 29.03
N PHE A 643 23.91 -28.49 28.95
CA PHE A 643 22.89 -29.35 28.35
C PHE A 643 23.11 -29.52 26.85
N LEU A 644 23.26 -28.40 26.12
CA LEU A 644 23.39 -28.42 24.66
C LEU A 644 24.66 -29.13 24.19
N SER A 645 25.77 -29.05 24.95
CA SER A 645 27.01 -29.77 24.60
C SER A 645 26.90 -31.30 24.71
N ARG A 646 25.84 -31.82 25.35
CA ARG A 646 25.53 -33.26 25.44
C ARG A 646 24.61 -33.75 24.31
N GLN A 647 24.00 -32.84 23.55
CA GLN A 647 23.07 -33.18 22.48
C GLN A 647 23.82 -33.53 21.18
N ASP A 648 23.19 -34.32 20.31
CA ASP A 648 23.77 -34.61 19.00
C ASP A 648 23.70 -33.36 18.10
N ALA A 649 24.87 -32.77 17.83
CA ALA A 649 25.01 -31.65 16.93
C ALA A 649 24.72 -32.01 15.45
N SER A 650 24.41 -33.26 15.10
CA SER A 650 23.91 -33.62 13.76
C SER A 650 22.44 -33.23 13.55
N ASP A 651 21.69 -32.99 14.63
CA ASP A 651 20.28 -32.62 14.60
C ASP A 651 20.10 -31.12 14.21
N PRO A 652 19.21 -30.80 13.25
CA PRO A 652 18.97 -29.42 12.80
C PRO A 652 18.47 -28.47 13.90
N ASP A 653 17.63 -28.93 14.82
CA ASP A 653 17.05 -28.09 15.88
C ASP A 653 18.09 -27.84 16.99
N VAL A 654 18.94 -28.82 17.27
CA VAL A 654 20.11 -28.67 18.16
C VAL A 654 21.10 -27.67 17.56
N CYS A 655 21.40 -27.75 16.26
CA CYS A 655 22.22 -26.75 15.56
C CYS A 655 21.65 -25.34 15.71
N ARG A 656 20.33 -25.19 15.53
CA ARG A 656 19.65 -23.90 15.65
C ARG A 656 19.75 -23.35 17.07
N ALA A 657 19.51 -24.17 18.09
CA ALA A 657 19.64 -23.79 19.50
C ALA A 657 21.06 -23.34 19.86
N MET A 658 22.08 -24.10 19.44
CA MET A 658 23.48 -23.72 19.60
C MET A 658 23.78 -22.37 18.93
N GLY A 659 23.31 -22.14 17.70
CA GLY A 659 23.48 -20.86 16.99
C GLY A 659 22.76 -19.68 17.64
N VAL A 660 21.57 -19.91 18.22
CA VAL A 660 20.79 -18.87 18.92
C VAL A 660 21.44 -18.49 20.26
N SER A 661 22.16 -19.40 20.91
CA SER A 661 22.86 -19.11 22.18
C SER A 661 23.97 -18.06 22.08
N ARG A 662 24.51 -17.82 20.88
CA ARG A 662 25.68 -16.96 20.62
C ARG A 662 26.97 -17.39 21.36
N ASP A 663 27.01 -18.58 21.97
CA ASP A 663 28.20 -19.10 22.66
C ASP A 663 29.16 -19.80 21.68
N LYS A 664 30.39 -19.27 21.57
CA LYS A 664 31.40 -19.80 20.64
C LYS A 664 31.92 -21.19 20.99
N ARG A 665 31.67 -21.73 22.19
CA ARG A 665 32.09 -23.10 22.57
C ARG A 665 31.49 -24.18 21.66
N PHE A 666 30.33 -23.92 21.05
CA PHE A 666 29.71 -24.84 20.09
C PHE A 666 30.36 -24.86 18.71
N ALA A 667 31.23 -23.89 18.38
CA ALA A 667 31.73 -23.73 17.01
C ALA A 667 32.43 -24.99 16.46
N GLN A 668 33.16 -25.73 17.29
CA GLN A 668 33.83 -26.97 16.88
C GLN A 668 32.85 -28.14 16.66
N ALA A 669 31.76 -28.23 17.45
CA ALA A 669 30.72 -29.23 17.25
C ALA A 669 29.93 -28.95 15.96
N LEU A 670 29.57 -27.68 15.75
CA LEU A 670 28.88 -27.22 14.54
C LEU A 670 29.76 -27.34 13.29
N LEU A 671 31.07 -27.10 13.39
CA LEU A 671 32.03 -27.31 12.32
C LEU A 671 32.04 -28.77 11.84
N LYS A 672 32.03 -29.72 12.79
CA LYS A 672 31.95 -31.15 12.48
C LYS A 672 30.69 -31.48 11.68
N THR A 673 29.52 -30.94 12.06
CA THR A 673 28.26 -31.14 11.32
C THR A 673 28.23 -30.41 9.98
N ALA A 674 28.77 -29.19 9.91
CA ALA A 674 28.87 -28.44 8.66
C ALA A 674 29.78 -29.14 7.62
N SER A 675 30.73 -29.97 8.09
CA SER A 675 31.64 -30.76 7.26
C SER A 675 31.02 -32.03 6.68
N THR A 676 29.83 -32.47 7.13
CA THR A 676 29.18 -33.71 6.67
C THR A 676 28.00 -33.42 5.75
N ASN A 677 27.67 -34.37 4.87
CA ASN A 677 26.44 -34.31 4.07
C ASN A 677 25.28 -34.91 4.87
N GLY A 678 24.34 -34.07 5.33
CA GLY A 678 23.18 -34.49 6.10
C GLY A 678 22.25 -33.34 6.47
N ASN A 679 21.10 -33.65 7.07
CA ASN A 679 20.02 -32.68 7.33
C ASN A 679 20.47 -31.50 8.22
N GLY A 680 21.36 -31.73 9.19
CA GLY A 680 21.91 -30.69 10.06
C GLY A 680 22.90 -29.74 9.39
N GLN A 681 23.47 -30.08 8.22
CA GLN A 681 24.57 -29.31 7.61
C GLN A 681 24.22 -27.83 7.38
N ILE A 682 23.01 -27.56 6.86
CA ILE A 682 22.57 -26.20 6.52
C ILE A 682 22.31 -25.38 7.79
N GLU A 683 21.68 -25.97 8.82
CA GLU A 683 21.47 -25.29 10.10
C GLU A 683 22.77 -25.11 10.89
N ALA A 684 23.73 -26.04 10.78
CA ALA A 684 25.07 -25.89 11.36
C ALA A 684 25.85 -24.72 10.70
N LEU A 685 25.77 -24.59 9.37
CA LEU A 685 26.34 -23.44 8.65
C LEU A 685 25.68 -22.13 9.08
N LYS A 686 24.33 -22.06 9.15
CA LYS A 686 23.60 -20.90 9.72
C LYS A 686 24.09 -20.56 11.12
N ALA A 687 24.23 -21.57 11.99
CA ALA A 687 24.63 -21.40 13.37
C ALA A 687 26.05 -20.83 13.48
N LEU A 688 27.04 -21.36 12.74
CA LEU A 688 28.39 -20.81 12.68
C LEU A 688 28.41 -19.34 12.24
N GLY A 689 27.58 -18.98 11.26
CA GLY A 689 27.37 -17.59 10.86
C GLY A 689 26.89 -16.70 12.02
N ARG A 690 25.85 -17.14 12.75
CA ARG A 690 25.28 -16.44 13.92
C ARG A 690 26.23 -16.36 15.12
N LEU A 691 27.11 -17.36 15.31
CA LEU A 691 28.13 -17.37 16.36
C LEU A 691 29.32 -16.44 16.09
N ASN A 692 29.38 -15.81 14.90
CA ASN A 692 30.57 -15.08 14.43
C ASN A 692 31.83 -15.99 14.48
N ALA A 693 31.69 -17.22 13.96
CA ALA A 693 32.69 -18.30 13.99
C ALA A 693 33.48 -18.36 12.67
N LEU A 694 34.11 -17.23 12.31
CA LEU A 694 34.83 -17.08 11.04
C LEU A 694 35.97 -18.10 10.85
N ASN A 695 36.75 -18.41 11.89
CA ASN A 695 37.89 -19.34 11.76
C ASN A 695 37.43 -20.75 11.37
N GLU A 696 36.36 -21.22 12.01
CA GLU A 696 35.71 -22.48 11.69
C GLU A 696 35.16 -22.48 10.26
N LEU A 697 34.45 -21.42 9.86
CA LEU A 697 33.99 -21.27 8.47
C LEU A 697 35.15 -21.29 7.47
N LEU A 698 36.27 -20.61 7.73
CA LEU A 698 37.44 -20.61 6.84
C LEU A 698 38.17 -21.95 6.80
N SER A 699 38.06 -22.79 7.84
CA SER A 699 38.61 -24.15 7.80
C SER A 699 37.91 -25.06 6.78
N LEU A 700 36.67 -24.74 6.39
CA LEU A 700 35.90 -25.46 5.37
C LEU A 700 36.30 -25.13 3.91
N LYS A 701 37.29 -24.26 3.68
CA LYS A 701 37.72 -23.74 2.35
C LYS A 701 37.98 -24.78 1.25
N ASP A 702 38.29 -26.02 1.63
CA ASP A 702 38.50 -27.13 0.70
C ASP A 702 37.30 -28.10 0.68
N ALA A 703 36.63 -28.29 1.82
CA ALA A 703 35.48 -29.18 1.97
C ALA A 703 34.22 -28.67 1.25
N TRP A 704 33.98 -27.35 1.22
CA TRP A 704 32.75 -26.78 0.63
C TRP A 704 32.56 -27.12 -0.85
N LYS A 705 33.65 -27.44 -1.56
CA LYS A 705 33.63 -27.76 -2.99
C LYS A 705 32.79 -29.02 -3.28
N ALA A 706 32.68 -29.92 -2.30
CA ALA A 706 31.84 -31.12 -2.36
C ALA A 706 30.40 -30.93 -1.83
N PHE A 707 30.05 -29.73 -1.32
CA PHE A 707 28.70 -29.45 -0.82
C PHE A 707 27.68 -29.40 -1.96
N ASN A 708 26.42 -29.74 -1.66
CA ASN A 708 25.30 -29.49 -2.57
C ASN A 708 25.01 -27.98 -2.70
N ALA A 709 24.24 -27.59 -3.73
CA ALA A 709 23.94 -26.19 -4.04
C ALA A 709 23.39 -25.37 -2.84
N ALA A 710 22.47 -25.95 -2.05
CA ALA A 710 21.88 -25.27 -0.90
C ALA A 710 22.86 -25.08 0.27
N ALA A 711 23.74 -26.07 0.52
CA ALA A 711 24.80 -25.96 1.51
C ALA A 711 25.91 -24.99 1.05
N LYS A 712 26.25 -24.94 -0.24
CA LYS A 712 27.15 -23.92 -0.81
C LYS A 712 26.57 -22.50 -0.65
N GLU A 713 25.29 -22.30 -0.99
CA GLU A 713 24.64 -21.00 -0.82
C GLU A 713 24.71 -20.59 0.66
N ARG A 714 24.41 -21.52 1.58
CA ARG A 714 24.43 -21.20 3.01
C ARG A 714 25.82 -20.90 3.56
N TYR A 715 26.83 -21.63 3.08
CA TYR A 715 28.22 -21.38 3.45
C TYR A 715 28.66 -19.98 2.99
N ALA A 716 28.38 -19.62 1.74
CA ALA A 716 28.64 -18.29 1.20
C ALA A 716 27.91 -17.19 1.98
N GLN A 717 26.63 -17.40 2.33
CA GLN A 717 25.87 -16.45 3.15
C GLN A 717 26.47 -16.30 4.57
N SER A 718 26.86 -17.41 5.20
CA SER A 718 27.41 -17.40 6.56
C SER A 718 28.77 -16.71 6.62
N LEU A 719 29.60 -16.85 5.58
CA LEU A 719 30.83 -16.07 5.37
C LEU A 719 30.52 -14.58 5.13
N ALA A 720 29.53 -14.26 4.29
CA ALA A 720 29.12 -12.88 4.01
C ALA A 720 28.68 -12.14 5.29
N MET A 721 27.94 -12.81 6.19
CA MET A 721 27.55 -12.26 7.49
C MET A 721 28.74 -11.87 8.40
N GLN A 722 29.95 -12.39 8.15
CA GLN A 722 31.14 -12.04 8.95
C GLN A 722 31.77 -10.69 8.51
N ALA A 723 31.45 -10.19 7.31
CA ALA A 723 31.98 -8.96 6.72
C ALA A 723 33.52 -8.79 6.84
N SER A 724 34.27 -9.89 6.82
CA SER A 724 35.71 -9.90 7.13
C SER A 724 36.58 -10.04 5.89
N GLU A 725 37.62 -9.21 5.79
CA GLU A 725 38.64 -9.30 4.73
C GLU A 725 39.31 -10.69 4.63
N ASN A 726 39.46 -11.40 5.76
CA ASN A 726 40.00 -12.77 5.78
C ASN A 726 39.13 -13.79 4.99
N ALA A 727 37.86 -13.47 4.73
CA ALA A 727 36.97 -14.30 3.91
C ALA A 727 37.08 -14.03 2.41
N VAL A 728 37.71 -12.93 1.98
CA VAL A 728 37.79 -12.52 0.56
C VAL A 728 38.32 -13.62 -0.36
N PRO A 729 39.37 -14.40 -0.03
CA PRO A 729 39.86 -15.46 -0.91
C PRO A 729 38.80 -16.56 -1.15
N VAL A 730 38.12 -17.00 -0.09
CA VAL A 730 37.11 -18.08 -0.17
C VAL A 730 35.84 -17.58 -0.85
N LEU A 731 35.39 -16.36 -0.52
CA LEU A 731 34.29 -15.69 -1.21
C LEU A 731 34.61 -15.47 -2.70
N GLY A 732 35.87 -15.19 -3.05
CA GLY A 732 36.34 -15.06 -4.43
C GLY A 732 36.33 -16.37 -5.22
N GLU A 733 36.59 -17.52 -4.58
CA GLU A 733 36.37 -18.82 -5.21
C GLU A 733 34.85 -19.10 -5.39
N LEU A 734 34.04 -18.85 -4.35
CA LEU A 734 32.58 -19.01 -4.40
C LEU A 734 31.91 -18.10 -5.44
N SER A 735 32.48 -16.92 -5.71
CA SER A 735 32.02 -15.99 -6.75
C SER A 735 32.20 -16.54 -8.18
N SER A 736 32.81 -17.71 -8.33
CA SER A 736 33.01 -18.42 -9.60
C SER A 736 32.24 -19.74 -9.70
N ASP A 737 31.37 -20.05 -8.73
CA ASP A 737 30.58 -21.29 -8.75
C ASP A 737 29.54 -21.33 -9.89
N THR A 738 29.18 -22.52 -10.35
CA THR A 738 28.16 -22.72 -11.37
C THR A 738 26.78 -22.23 -10.94
N GLU A 739 26.44 -22.34 -9.66
CA GLU A 739 25.13 -21.93 -9.12
C GLU A 739 25.09 -20.42 -8.87
N TRP A 740 24.11 -19.73 -9.47
CA TRP A 740 24.03 -18.27 -9.40
C TRP A 740 23.71 -17.78 -7.99
N LYS A 741 22.93 -18.53 -7.20
CA LYS A 741 22.66 -18.19 -5.80
C LYS A 741 23.94 -18.19 -4.96
N VAL A 742 24.87 -19.10 -5.23
CA VAL A 742 26.19 -19.14 -4.56
C VAL A 742 27.00 -17.91 -4.93
N ARG A 743 27.09 -17.58 -6.23
CA ARG A 743 27.78 -16.37 -6.71
C ARG A 743 27.16 -15.09 -6.16
N PHE A 744 25.84 -15.03 -6.03
CA PHE A 744 25.11 -13.91 -5.44
C PHE A 744 25.50 -13.70 -3.96
N ARG A 745 25.41 -14.74 -3.13
CA ARG A 745 25.82 -14.65 -1.71
C ARG A 745 27.31 -14.28 -1.58
N ALA A 746 28.16 -14.80 -2.46
CA ALA A 746 29.56 -14.44 -2.52
C ALA A 746 29.79 -12.97 -2.89
N ALA A 747 29.03 -12.43 -3.86
CA ALA A 747 29.07 -11.02 -4.25
C ALA A 747 28.64 -10.10 -3.09
N VAL A 748 27.58 -10.45 -2.37
CA VAL A 748 27.15 -9.75 -1.14
C VAL A 748 28.29 -9.74 -0.11
N GLY A 749 28.91 -10.90 0.15
CA GLY A 749 30.01 -11.01 1.11
C GLY A 749 31.25 -10.20 0.72
N LEU A 750 31.70 -10.30 -0.54
CA LEU A 750 32.86 -9.58 -1.07
C LEU A 750 32.72 -8.07 -0.86
N GLY A 751 31.56 -7.52 -1.24
CA GLY A 751 31.29 -6.09 -1.07
C GLY A 751 31.12 -5.66 0.39
N ALA A 752 30.45 -6.48 1.21
CA ALA A 752 30.29 -6.21 2.64
C ALA A 752 31.62 -6.11 3.40
N THR A 753 32.69 -6.76 2.92
CA THR A 753 34.04 -6.59 3.52
C THR A 753 34.62 -5.18 3.38
N LYS A 754 34.17 -4.41 2.38
CA LYS A 754 34.76 -3.13 1.95
C LYS A 754 36.28 -3.19 1.66
N SER A 755 36.85 -4.39 1.48
CA SER A 755 38.28 -4.58 1.25
C SER A 755 38.67 -4.32 -0.22
N PRO A 756 39.75 -3.57 -0.49
CA PRO A 756 40.37 -3.49 -1.81
C PRO A 756 40.78 -4.84 -2.40
N ALA A 757 40.99 -5.89 -1.58
CA ALA A 757 41.30 -7.23 -2.06
C ALA A 757 40.10 -7.90 -2.78
N ALA A 758 38.87 -7.42 -2.57
CA ALA A 758 37.68 -7.91 -3.28
C ALA A 758 37.62 -7.47 -4.76
N LYS A 759 38.37 -6.42 -5.14
CA LYS A 759 38.42 -5.81 -6.47
C LYS A 759 38.41 -6.79 -7.67
N PRO A 760 39.37 -7.75 -7.80
CA PRO A 760 39.42 -8.63 -8.98
C PRO A 760 38.18 -9.53 -9.10
N TYR A 761 37.54 -9.87 -7.98
CA TYR A 761 36.34 -10.69 -7.95
C TYR A 761 35.09 -9.87 -8.34
N ILE A 762 34.95 -8.65 -7.80
CA ILE A 762 33.84 -7.75 -8.17
C ILE A 762 33.91 -7.36 -9.65
N LEU A 763 35.09 -7.04 -10.18
CA LEU A 763 35.29 -6.76 -11.61
C LEU A 763 34.92 -7.93 -12.54
N LYS A 764 35.03 -9.17 -12.06
CA LYS A 764 34.59 -10.38 -12.77
C LYS A 764 33.07 -10.57 -12.68
N LEU A 765 32.46 -10.26 -11.54
CA LEU A 765 31.00 -10.37 -11.33
C LEU A 765 30.21 -9.35 -12.16
N LEU A 766 30.83 -8.25 -12.61
CA LEU A 766 30.23 -7.35 -13.61
C LEU A 766 30.09 -7.99 -15.01
N ASP A 767 30.79 -9.10 -15.29
CA ASP A 767 30.58 -9.91 -16.50
C ASP A 767 29.50 -10.98 -16.32
N ASP A 768 28.87 -11.11 -15.14
CA ASP A 768 27.89 -12.17 -14.90
C ASP A 768 26.63 -12.01 -15.76
N LYS A 769 26.03 -13.15 -16.12
CA LYS A 769 24.80 -13.21 -16.90
C LYS A 769 23.55 -13.23 -16.02
N ASN A 770 23.67 -13.60 -14.75
CA ASN A 770 22.56 -13.54 -13.82
C ASN A 770 22.40 -12.10 -13.28
N PRO A 771 21.21 -11.48 -13.44
CA PRO A 771 21.00 -10.09 -13.04
C PRO A 771 21.25 -9.82 -11.55
N ALA A 772 20.77 -10.67 -10.63
CA ALA A 772 20.97 -10.45 -9.20
C ALA A 772 22.46 -10.39 -8.81
N VAL A 773 23.29 -11.26 -9.42
CA VAL A 773 24.75 -11.24 -9.25
C VAL A 773 25.36 -9.94 -9.79
N PHE A 774 24.95 -9.54 -11.00
CA PHE A 774 25.43 -8.32 -11.66
C PHE A 774 25.04 -7.05 -10.87
N LYS A 775 23.76 -6.88 -10.53
CA LYS A 775 23.23 -5.75 -9.74
C LYS A 775 24.02 -5.60 -8.43
N THR A 776 24.21 -6.69 -7.70
CA THR A 776 25.04 -6.74 -6.49
C THR A 776 26.47 -6.23 -6.72
N ALA A 777 27.14 -6.68 -7.78
CA ALA A 777 28.50 -6.23 -8.09
C ALA A 777 28.56 -4.75 -8.52
N LEU A 778 27.56 -4.26 -9.24
CA LEU A 778 27.44 -2.85 -9.65
C LEU A 778 27.39 -1.91 -8.44
N TYR A 779 26.54 -2.20 -7.46
CA TYR A 779 26.43 -1.41 -6.23
C TYR A 779 27.71 -1.34 -5.41
N TRP A 780 28.38 -2.49 -5.23
CA TRP A 780 29.69 -2.52 -4.56
C TRP A 780 30.81 -1.88 -5.38
N SER A 781 30.56 -1.53 -6.65
CA SER A 781 31.46 -0.71 -7.46
C SER A 781 31.23 0.79 -7.24
N THR A 782 30.00 1.22 -6.89
CA THR A 782 29.63 2.64 -6.78
C THR A 782 29.60 3.19 -5.35
N ASP A 783 29.15 2.41 -4.37
CA ASP A 783 28.88 2.91 -3.00
C ASP A 783 30.07 2.75 -2.02
N THR A 784 30.97 1.77 -2.23
CA THR A 784 31.99 1.38 -1.21
C THR A 784 33.46 1.69 -1.53
N LEU A 785 33.78 2.37 -2.64
CA LEU A 785 35.16 2.68 -3.08
C LEU A 785 36.11 1.49 -3.25
N ILE A 786 35.62 0.24 -3.29
CA ILE A 786 36.47 -0.94 -3.59
C ILE A 786 37.07 -0.83 -5.00
N LEU A 787 36.33 -0.21 -5.92
CA LEU A 787 36.74 0.08 -7.28
C LEU A 787 36.68 1.58 -7.55
N LYS A 788 37.60 2.09 -8.36
CA LYS A 788 37.50 3.44 -8.92
C LYS A 788 36.64 3.42 -10.19
N PRO A 789 35.97 4.54 -10.57
CA PRO A 789 35.18 4.60 -11.80
C PRO A 789 35.91 4.13 -13.05
N GLU A 790 37.19 4.51 -13.19
CA GLU A 790 38.02 4.15 -14.35
C GLU A 790 38.24 2.63 -14.48
N GLU A 791 37.99 1.86 -13.41
CA GLU A 791 38.23 0.42 -13.34
C GLU A 791 36.97 -0.38 -13.70
N TYR A 792 35.78 0.11 -13.34
CA TYR A 792 34.52 -0.58 -13.62
C TYR A 792 33.74 -0.01 -14.82
N PHE A 793 33.89 1.27 -15.18
CA PHE A 793 33.19 1.86 -16.34
C PHE A 793 33.40 1.05 -17.64
N PRO A 794 34.61 0.56 -17.99
CA PRO A 794 34.79 -0.28 -19.18
C PRO A 794 33.96 -1.56 -19.17
N LYS A 795 33.68 -2.14 -17.99
CA LYS A 795 32.77 -3.29 -17.83
C LYS A 795 31.33 -2.89 -18.14
N LEU A 796 30.86 -1.77 -17.60
CA LEU A 796 29.50 -1.29 -17.82
C LEU A 796 29.26 -0.92 -19.29
N VAL A 797 30.21 -0.21 -19.92
CA VAL A 797 30.18 0.16 -21.34
C VAL A 797 30.11 -1.08 -22.25
N ALA A 798 30.80 -2.18 -21.92
CA ALA A 798 30.73 -3.43 -22.68
C ALA A 798 29.38 -4.17 -22.58
N ARG A 799 28.53 -3.83 -21.59
CA ARG A 799 27.16 -4.34 -21.43
C ARG A 799 26.09 -3.38 -21.98
N LEU A 800 26.41 -2.10 -22.24
CA LEU A 800 25.49 -1.14 -22.89
C LEU A 800 25.37 -1.39 -24.40
N LYS A 801 24.55 -2.37 -24.78
CA LYS A 801 24.27 -2.74 -26.19
C LYS A 801 22.81 -3.22 -26.40
N PRO A 802 22.22 -3.02 -27.60
CA PRO A 802 20.83 -3.38 -27.92
C PRO A 802 20.41 -4.82 -27.59
N GLU A 803 21.35 -5.76 -27.69
CA GLU A 803 21.14 -7.19 -27.49
C GLU A 803 21.33 -7.69 -26.05
N GLU A 804 21.72 -6.83 -25.11
CA GLU A 804 21.88 -7.20 -23.69
C GLU A 804 20.52 -7.30 -22.97
N ASP A 805 20.48 -8.08 -21.88
CA ASP A 805 19.30 -8.24 -21.05
C ASP A 805 18.83 -6.90 -20.44
N VAL A 806 17.51 -6.73 -20.33
CA VAL A 806 16.89 -5.53 -19.74
C VAL A 806 17.25 -5.41 -18.27
N GLU A 807 17.35 -6.53 -17.57
CA GLU A 807 17.71 -6.65 -16.15
C GLU A 807 19.21 -6.36 -15.88
N ILE A 808 20.01 -6.14 -16.93
CA ILE A 808 21.41 -5.71 -16.86
C ILE A 808 21.53 -4.24 -17.31
N VAL A 809 20.86 -3.88 -18.42
CA VAL A 809 20.90 -2.53 -19.00
C VAL A 809 20.25 -1.48 -18.09
N LYS A 810 19.06 -1.80 -17.53
CA LYS A 810 18.32 -0.91 -16.61
C LYS A 810 19.21 -0.45 -15.45
N PRO A 811 19.84 -1.36 -14.65
CA PRO A 811 20.74 -0.97 -13.58
C PRO A 811 21.85 -0.02 -14.03
N ILE A 812 22.53 -0.31 -15.16
CA ILE A 812 23.64 0.52 -15.64
C ILE A 812 23.19 1.95 -15.95
N LEU A 813 22.13 2.10 -16.76
CA LEU A 813 21.63 3.41 -17.14
C LEU A 813 21.09 4.19 -15.93
N HIS A 814 20.37 3.50 -15.03
CA HIS A 814 19.86 4.08 -13.80
C HIS A 814 20.99 4.61 -12.91
N THR A 815 21.99 3.78 -12.60
CA THR A 815 23.18 4.16 -11.83
C THR A 815 23.92 5.33 -12.47
N MET A 816 24.13 5.30 -13.79
CA MET A 816 24.78 6.41 -14.49
C MET A 816 23.95 7.71 -14.46
N LEU A 817 22.62 7.65 -14.42
CA LEU A 817 21.76 8.83 -14.26
C LEU A 817 21.73 9.37 -12.82
N LEU A 818 21.75 8.49 -11.81
CA LEU A 818 21.80 8.87 -10.39
C LEU A 818 23.09 9.64 -10.05
N MET A 819 24.21 9.30 -10.69
CA MET A 819 25.48 10.06 -10.60
C MET A 819 25.36 11.55 -10.99
N TRP A 820 24.24 11.97 -11.60
CA TRP A 820 23.91 13.36 -11.96
C TRP A 820 22.77 13.97 -11.14
N MET A 821 22.49 13.44 -9.94
CA MET A 821 21.51 14.01 -9.00
C MET A 821 22.20 14.79 -7.87
N PRO A 822 21.76 16.02 -7.53
CA PRO A 822 22.32 16.78 -6.41
C PRO A 822 22.24 16.01 -5.09
N GLY A 823 23.36 15.93 -4.38
CA GLY A 823 23.45 15.21 -3.10
C GLY A 823 23.75 13.71 -3.23
N VAL A 824 23.60 13.11 -4.41
CA VAL A 824 24.07 11.73 -4.66
C VAL A 824 25.59 11.73 -4.72
N GLY A 825 26.18 10.84 -3.94
CA GLY A 825 27.59 10.83 -3.60
C GLY A 825 27.79 10.09 -2.29
N GLN A 826 28.92 9.40 -2.17
CA GLN A 826 29.13 8.37 -1.15
C GLN A 826 28.91 8.86 0.29
N PRO A 827 28.44 7.98 1.20
CA PRO A 827 28.45 8.25 2.62
C PRO A 827 29.88 8.49 3.07
N LEU A 828 30.10 9.66 3.65
CA LEU A 828 31.29 9.93 4.43
C LEU A 828 31.05 9.36 5.82
N ALA A 829 32.02 8.65 6.37
CA ALA A 829 31.98 8.36 7.81
C ALA A 829 31.86 9.68 8.59
N LYS A 830 31.23 9.64 9.76
CA LYS A 830 30.93 10.78 10.66
C LYS A 830 32.06 11.79 11.00
N HIS A 831 33.28 11.53 10.54
CA HIS A 831 34.48 12.36 10.72
C HIS A 831 35.21 12.68 9.41
N GLU A 832 34.67 12.32 8.25
CA GLU A 832 35.32 12.49 6.96
C GLU A 832 34.84 13.73 6.19
N ASP A 833 35.76 14.37 5.49
CA ASP A 833 35.59 15.72 4.91
C ASP A 833 34.63 15.72 3.70
N PRO A 834 33.53 16.51 3.71
CA PRO A 834 32.63 16.73 2.56
C PRO A 834 33.34 17.03 1.23
N ARG A 835 34.53 17.65 1.27
CA ARG A 835 35.34 17.99 0.10
C ARG A 835 36.02 16.78 -0.56
N LYS A 836 36.02 15.61 0.09
CA LYS A 836 36.50 14.34 -0.48
C LYS A 836 35.44 13.60 -1.30
N ARG A 837 34.17 14.03 -1.30
CA ARG A 837 33.13 13.40 -2.12
C ARG A 837 33.58 13.34 -3.58
N LEU A 838 33.45 12.16 -4.18
CA LEU A 838 33.70 11.98 -5.59
C LEU A 838 32.71 12.84 -6.39
N ASN A 839 33.20 13.88 -7.07
CA ASN A 839 32.35 14.68 -7.95
C ASN A 839 32.19 13.90 -9.26
N TYR A 840 31.08 13.17 -9.36
CA TYR A 840 30.77 12.34 -10.53
C TYR A 840 30.74 13.16 -11.83
N GLU A 841 30.15 14.36 -11.86
CA GLU A 841 30.08 15.24 -13.04
C GLU A 841 31.46 15.54 -13.67
N LYS A 842 32.54 15.50 -12.87
CA LYS A 842 33.92 15.80 -13.30
C LYS A 842 34.73 14.58 -13.75
N LEU A 843 34.18 13.37 -13.71
CA LEU A 843 34.91 12.18 -14.11
C LEU A 843 35.25 12.20 -15.62
N THR A 844 36.45 11.72 -15.94
CA THR A 844 36.94 11.67 -17.33
C THR A 844 36.22 10.63 -18.18
N VAL A 845 35.64 9.60 -17.56
CA VAL A 845 34.90 8.51 -18.22
C VAL A 845 33.68 9.01 -19.03
N TRP A 846 33.07 10.13 -18.67
CA TRP A 846 31.98 10.75 -19.44
C TRP A 846 32.41 11.28 -20.81
N LYS A 847 33.71 11.40 -21.04
CA LYS A 847 34.30 11.80 -22.33
C LYS A 847 34.86 10.60 -23.11
N ASP A 848 34.69 9.37 -22.60
CA ASP A 848 35.12 8.17 -23.30
C ASP A 848 34.24 7.95 -24.54
N LYS A 849 34.90 7.88 -25.71
CA LYS A 849 34.23 7.63 -26.98
C LYS A 849 33.45 6.30 -26.98
N ASN A 850 33.94 5.27 -26.28
CA ASN A 850 33.27 3.98 -26.22
C ASN A 850 31.93 4.07 -25.47
N LEU A 851 31.84 4.90 -24.41
CA LEU A 851 30.58 5.17 -23.71
C LEU A 851 29.60 5.90 -24.64
N ILE A 852 30.07 6.93 -25.35
CA ILE A 852 29.25 7.70 -26.31
C ILE A 852 28.75 6.79 -27.45
N ASP A 853 29.62 5.96 -28.02
CA ASP A 853 29.28 5.00 -29.08
C ASP A 853 28.34 3.88 -28.57
N ALA A 854 28.41 3.52 -27.28
CA ALA A 854 27.47 2.59 -26.65
C ALA A 854 26.09 3.24 -26.45
N LEU A 855 26.01 4.42 -25.82
CA LEU A 855 24.75 5.12 -25.57
C LEU A 855 23.99 5.45 -26.87
N ASN A 856 24.69 5.84 -27.94
CA ASN A 856 24.08 6.04 -29.25
C ASN A 856 23.45 4.76 -29.83
N LYS A 857 23.98 3.56 -29.54
CA LYS A 857 23.35 2.28 -29.94
C LYS A 857 22.10 2.00 -29.10
N MET A 858 22.09 2.40 -27.83
CA MET A 858 20.95 2.20 -26.92
C MET A 858 19.70 2.98 -27.33
N TYR A 859 19.78 3.95 -28.24
CA TYR A 859 18.60 4.63 -28.77
C TYR A 859 17.65 3.69 -29.52
N SER A 860 18.16 2.56 -30.05
CA SER A 860 17.35 1.47 -30.61
C SER A 860 17.21 0.27 -29.66
N TYR A 861 17.24 0.49 -28.35
CA TYR A 861 16.94 -0.56 -27.38
C TYR A 861 15.45 -0.93 -27.43
N LYS A 862 15.14 -2.21 -27.14
CA LYS A 862 13.78 -2.76 -27.25
C LYS A 862 12.77 -2.12 -26.28
N ASP A 863 13.26 -1.68 -25.12
CA ASP A 863 12.49 -0.90 -24.15
C ASP A 863 12.67 0.59 -24.44
N SER A 864 11.57 1.27 -24.77
CA SER A 864 11.57 2.67 -25.15
C SER A 864 11.89 3.62 -23.99
N ARG A 865 11.60 3.25 -22.73
CA ARG A 865 11.97 4.05 -21.55
C ARG A 865 13.49 4.03 -21.35
N LEU A 866 14.12 2.86 -21.45
CA LEU A 866 15.59 2.74 -21.34
C LEU A 866 16.32 3.43 -22.51
N ALA A 867 15.72 3.43 -23.70
CA ALA A 867 16.23 4.23 -24.82
C ALA A 867 16.16 5.74 -24.53
N MET A 868 15.10 6.24 -23.88
CA MET A 868 15.04 7.63 -23.40
C MET A 868 16.08 7.92 -22.32
N ASP A 869 16.27 7.02 -21.35
CA ASP A 869 17.25 7.18 -20.27
C ASP A 869 18.69 7.30 -20.82
N ALA A 870 19.02 6.58 -21.89
CA ALA A 870 20.29 6.75 -22.60
C ALA A 870 20.43 8.10 -23.33
N MET A 871 19.32 8.69 -23.83
CA MET A 871 19.31 10.03 -24.42
C MET A 871 19.47 11.11 -23.33
N ASP A 872 18.76 10.96 -22.20
CA ASP A 872 18.87 11.86 -21.04
C ASP A 872 20.27 11.85 -20.45
N LEU A 873 20.92 10.69 -20.37
CA LEU A 873 22.31 10.61 -19.92
C LEU A 873 23.24 11.36 -20.87
N MET A 874 23.06 11.20 -22.19
CA MET A 874 23.81 11.94 -23.21
C MET A 874 23.62 13.47 -23.10
N ILE A 875 22.40 13.94 -22.83
CA ILE A 875 22.10 15.35 -22.55
C ILE A 875 22.85 15.83 -21.29
N LYS A 876 22.79 15.05 -20.19
CA LYS A 876 23.45 15.37 -18.91
C LYS A 876 24.97 15.46 -19.05
N ILE A 877 25.61 14.52 -19.73
CA ILE A 877 27.07 14.54 -19.98
C ILE A 877 27.50 15.61 -21.02
N GLY A 878 26.56 16.42 -21.52
CA GLY A 878 26.82 17.52 -22.45
C GLY A 878 27.19 17.09 -23.87
N GLN A 879 26.82 15.86 -24.27
CA GLN A 879 27.09 15.35 -25.62
C GLN A 879 25.92 15.62 -26.56
N PRO A 880 26.17 15.98 -27.83
CA PRO A 880 25.11 16.18 -28.81
C PRO A 880 24.43 14.84 -29.13
N LEU A 881 23.10 14.86 -29.21
CA LEU A 881 22.32 13.69 -29.58
C LEU A 881 22.49 13.37 -31.08
N ASN A 882 22.65 12.07 -31.40
CA ASN A 882 22.74 11.63 -32.78
C ASN A 882 21.35 11.45 -33.41
N ALA A 883 20.92 12.42 -34.21
CA ALA A 883 19.62 12.42 -34.88
C ALA A 883 19.36 11.16 -35.74
N GLN A 884 20.38 10.61 -36.41
CA GLN A 884 20.23 9.40 -37.23
C GLN A 884 19.99 8.15 -36.35
N ALA A 885 20.68 8.05 -35.22
CA ALA A 885 20.48 6.96 -34.26
C ALA A 885 19.11 7.07 -33.57
N ILE A 886 18.66 8.28 -33.23
CA ILE A 886 17.32 8.54 -32.69
C ILE A 886 16.27 8.08 -33.70
N LEU A 887 16.35 8.52 -34.96
CA LEU A 887 15.38 8.13 -36.00
C LEU A 887 15.32 6.61 -36.20
N LYS A 888 16.47 5.93 -36.17
CA LYS A 888 16.53 4.47 -36.22
C LYS A 888 15.77 3.81 -35.06
N GLY A 889 15.87 4.35 -33.85
CA GLY A 889 15.15 3.86 -32.67
C GLY A 889 13.65 4.16 -32.71
N LEU A 890 13.28 5.41 -33.01
CA LEU A 890 11.88 5.83 -33.09
C LEU A 890 11.09 5.06 -34.16
N ASN A 891 11.74 4.57 -35.21
CA ASN A 891 11.12 3.69 -36.21
C ASN A 891 10.61 2.36 -35.62
N THR A 892 11.20 1.85 -34.53
CA THR A 892 10.73 0.62 -33.87
C THR A 892 9.69 0.87 -32.77
N PHE A 893 9.42 2.12 -32.40
CA PHE A 893 8.52 2.46 -31.30
C PHE A 893 7.06 2.59 -31.77
N LYS A 894 6.12 2.33 -30.86
CA LYS A 894 4.69 2.66 -31.04
C LYS A 894 4.45 4.18 -31.02
N ILE A 895 3.23 4.63 -31.31
CA ILE A 895 2.95 6.07 -31.45
C ILE A 895 3.02 6.81 -30.10
N GLU A 896 2.58 6.15 -29.03
CA GLU A 896 2.57 6.67 -27.66
C GLU A 896 4.00 6.94 -27.16
N ASP A 897 4.95 6.09 -27.53
CA ASP A 897 6.36 6.25 -27.18
C ASP A 897 7.03 7.38 -27.97
N LYS A 898 6.57 7.64 -29.21
CA LYS A 898 6.99 8.82 -30.00
C LYS A 898 6.42 10.12 -29.43
N GLN A 899 5.16 10.11 -29.00
CA GLN A 899 4.53 11.23 -28.29
C GLN A 899 5.30 11.55 -27.00
N PHE A 900 5.62 10.53 -26.19
CA PHE A 900 6.42 10.68 -24.97
C PHE A 900 7.83 11.21 -25.24
N PHE A 901 8.53 10.73 -26.28
CA PHE A 901 9.80 11.31 -26.71
C PHE A 901 9.67 12.81 -27.02
N ALA A 902 8.68 13.19 -27.84
CA ALA A 902 8.49 14.59 -28.22
C ALA A 902 8.16 15.47 -27.01
N GLU A 903 7.28 15.00 -26.11
CA GLU A 903 6.94 15.69 -24.87
C GLU A 903 8.16 15.91 -23.97
N ARG A 904 8.98 14.88 -23.77
CA ARG A 904 10.17 14.90 -22.90
C ARG A 904 11.26 15.83 -23.44
N MET A 905 11.54 15.75 -24.73
CA MET A 905 12.55 16.60 -25.39
C MET A 905 12.12 18.07 -25.45
N ARG A 906 10.82 18.32 -25.61
CA ARG A 906 10.17 19.64 -25.44
C ARG A 906 10.36 20.18 -24.04
N ALA A 907 10.03 19.40 -23.00
CA ALA A 907 10.14 19.82 -21.61
C ALA A 907 11.59 20.19 -21.22
N GLN A 908 12.57 19.42 -21.71
CA GLN A 908 14.01 19.67 -21.51
C GLN A 908 14.62 20.73 -22.44
N ARG A 909 13.87 21.25 -23.44
CA ARG A 909 14.32 22.24 -24.43
C ARG A 909 15.60 21.84 -25.19
N VAL A 910 15.70 20.56 -25.54
CA VAL A 910 16.90 19.93 -26.13
C VAL A 910 17.15 20.43 -27.55
N LYS A 911 18.30 21.06 -27.83
CA LYS A 911 18.62 21.62 -29.15
C LYS A 911 19.13 20.57 -30.13
N GLY A 912 18.96 20.78 -31.44
CA GLY A 912 19.51 19.92 -32.50
C GLY A 912 18.61 18.75 -32.92
N LEU A 913 17.34 18.75 -32.50
CA LEU A 913 16.35 17.72 -32.82
C LEU A 913 15.47 18.07 -34.04
N GLU A 914 15.73 19.20 -34.69
CA GLU A 914 15.01 19.67 -35.86
C GLU A 914 14.95 18.62 -37.00
N PRO A 915 16.03 17.89 -37.34
CA PRO A 915 15.96 16.79 -38.31
C PRO A 915 15.09 15.62 -37.85
N VAL A 916 15.02 15.35 -36.54
CA VAL A 916 14.20 14.27 -35.98
C VAL A 916 12.72 14.65 -36.06
N PHE A 917 12.37 15.87 -35.62
CA PHE A 917 11.00 16.34 -35.63
C PHE A 917 10.45 16.55 -37.05
N LYS A 918 11.30 16.86 -38.03
CA LYS A 918 10.90 16.90 -39.46
C LYS A 918 10.46 15.54 -40.01
N GLU A 919 11.03 14.43 -39.54
CA GLU A 919 10.57 13.09 -39.90
C GLU A 919 9.32 12.69 -39.09
N LEU A 920 9.28 13.00 -37.78
CA LEU A 920 8.13 12.72 -36.93
C LEU A 920 6.87 13.48 -37.37
N TRP A 921 6.99 14.70 -37.90
CA TRP A 921 5.88 15.49 -38.44
C TRP A 921 5.13 14.77 -39.57
N LYS A 922 5.82 13.94 -40.37
CA LYS A 922 5.22 13.15 -41.46
C LYS A 922 4.27 12.07 -40.95
N ILE A 923 4.32 11.74 -39.66
CA ILE A 923 3.36 10.87 -38.99
C ILE A 923 2.13 11.73 -38.67
N ASN A 924 1.00 11.40 -39.27
CA ASN A 924 -0.26 12.13 -39.10
C ASN A 924 -0.92 11.83 -37.74
N ASP A 925 -0.27 12.23 -36.65
CA ASP A 925 -0.76 12.11 -35.28
C ASP A 925 -0.85 13.50 -34.63
N ARG A 926 -2.08 13.87 -34.24
CA ARG A 926 -2.39 15.22 -33.77
C ARG A 926 -1.66 15.58 -32.48
N LEU A 927 -1.49 14.65 -31.54
CA LEU A 927 -0.84 14.94 -30.25
C LEU A 927 0.67 15.11 -30.43
N LEU A 928 1.29 14.29 -31.29
CA LEU A 928 2.68 14.42 -31.68
C LEU A 928 2.94 15.79 -32.36
N HIS A 929 2.06 16.23 -33.25
CA HIS A 929 2.13 17.57 -33.87
C HIS A 929 2.06 18.71 -32.83
N ILE A 930 1.17 18.62 -31.82
CA ILE A 930 1.11 19.60 -30.72
C ILE A 930 2.46 19.70 -30.00
N PHE A 931 3.05 18.57 -29.59
CA PHE A 931 4.32 18.58 -28.87
C PHE A 931 5.49 19.11 -29.71
N ILE A 932 5.51 18.81 -31.01
CA ILE A 932 6.50 19.33 -31.97
C ILE A 932 6.39 20.84 -32.14
N LEU A 933 5.18 21.39 -32.27
CA LEU A 933 4.99 22.84 -32.40
C LEU A 933 5.32 23.59 -31.10
N GLN A 934 4.91 23.04 -29.95
CA GLN A 934 5.33 23.56 -28.65
C GLN A 934 6.86 23.52 -28.46
N TYR A 935 7.54 22.47 -28.94
CA TYR A 935 9.01 22.44 -29.00
C TYR A 935 9.56 23.60 -29.83
N CYS A 936 8.97 23.88 -31.00
CA CYS A 936 9.40 24.97 -31.87
C CYS A 936 9.22 26.37 -31.24
N GLY A 937 8.26 26.53 -30.31
CA GLY A 937 8.08 27.74 -29.50
C GLY A 937 9.04 27.84 -28.30
N LEU A 938 9.46 26.71 -27.72
CA LEU A 938 10.36 26.67 -26.55
C LEU A 938 11.86 26.67 -26.93
N VAL A 939 12.19 26.15 -28.12
CA VAL A 939 13.56 26.10 -28.67
C VAL A 939 13.65 27.06 -29.85
N VAL A 940 13.83 28.34 -29.53
CA VAL A 940 13.82 29.45 -30.49
C VAL A 940 15.13 29.50 -31.30
N ASN A 941 15.08 29.08 -32.56
CA ASN A 941 16.16 29.24 -33.55
C ASN A 941 15.58 29.37 -34.99
N PRO A 942 16.38 29.72 -36.02
CA PRO A 942 15.87 29.91 -37.38
C PRO A 942 15.22 28.67 -38.00
N GLU A 943 15.67 27.46 -37.67
CA GLU A 943 15.15 26.22 -38.25
C GLU A 943 13.79 25.83 -37.64
N THR A 944 13.61 26.01 -36.33
CA THR A 944 12.31 25.81 -35.67
C THR A 944 11.28 26.87 -36.07
N PHE A 945 11.71 28.08 -36.44
CA PHE A 945 10.83 29.06 -37.09
C PHE A 945 10.33 28.57 -38.45
N GLU A 946 11.23 28.12 -39.32
CA GLU A 946 10.84 27.59 -40.64
C GLU A 946 9.95 26.36 -40.53
N MET A 947 10.17 25.49 -39.55
CA MET A 947 9.29 24.36 -39.25
C MET A 947 7.86 24.84 -38.96
N ALA A 948 7.65 25.68 -37.94
CA ALA A 948 6.33 26.18 -37.59
C ALA A 948 5.66 27.00 -38.72
N TYR A 949 6.46 27.79 -39.47
CA TYR A 949 5.95 28.64 -40.55
C TYR A 949 5.46 27.83 -41.75
N ASN A 950 6.23 26.83 -42.17
CA ASN A 950 5.91 26.01 -43.35
C ASN A 950 4.85 24.94 -43.06
N TRP A 951 4.67 24.54 -41.80
CA TRP A 951 3.65 23.59 -41.37
C TRP A 951 2.28 24.20 -41.06
N LEU A 952 2.20 25.49 -40.70
CA LEU A 952 0.92 26.15 -40.46
C LEU A 952 -0.08 26.07 -41.65
N PRO A 953 0.34 26.11 -42.94
CA PRO A 953 -0.52 25.83 -44.09
C PRO A 953 -0.96 24.37 -44.24
N GLU A 954 -0.23 23.40 -43.67
CA GLU A 954 -0.53 21.96 -43.75
C GLU A 954 -1.62 21.52 -42.75
N ILE A 955 -1.75 22.24 -41.62
CA ILE A 955 -2.74 21.95 -40.58
C ILE A 955 -4.17 22.21 -41.11
N PRO A 956 -5.12 21.26 -40.97
CA PRO A 956 -6.53 21.44 -41.37
C PRO A 956 -7.14 22.72 -40.80
N LYS A 957 -7.96 23.43 -41.59
CA LYS A 957 -8.50 24.75 -41.23
C LYS A 957 -9.43 24.71 -40.01
N GLU A 958 -10.04 23.56 -39.80
CA GLU A 958 -10.96 23.20 -38.72
C GLU A 958 -10.27 22.81 -37.40
N ASP A 959 -8.94 22.62 -37.38
CA ASP A 959 -8.19 22.32 -36.16
C ASP A 959 -7.64 23.60 -35.53
N ASP A 960 -8.55 24.45 -35.04
CA ASP A 960 -8.23 25.77 -34.47
C ASP A 960 -7.16 25.68 -33.37
N VAL A 961 -7.21 24.65 -32.52
CA VAL A 961 -6.24 24.43 -31.43
C VAL A 961 -4.84 24.14 -31.97
N LEU A 962 -4.70 23.26 -32.97
CA LEU A 962 -3.37 22.95 -33.52
C LEU A 962 -2.79 24.16 -34.28
N ARG A 963 -3.66 24.95 -34.94
CA ARG A 963 -3.29 26.21 -35.60
C ARG A 963 -2.89 27.28 -34.58
N GLU A 964 -3.61 27.42 -33.47
CA GLU A 964 -3.28 28.31 -32.35
C GLU A 964 -1.90 27.99 -31.77
N VAL A 965 -1.60 26.70 -31.52
CA VAL A 965 -0.27 26.27 -31.05
C VAL A 965 0.83 26.61 -32.05
N ALA A 966 0.59 26.45 -33.37
CA ALA A 966 1.55 26.84 -34.40
C ALA A 966 1.80 28.36 -34.46
N VAL A 967 0.76 29.19 -34.32
CA VAL A 967 0.92 30.66 -34.29
C VAL A 967 1.57 31.11 -32.97
N GLY A 968 1.27 30.45 -31.85
CA GLY A 968 1.97 30.62 -30.58
C GLY A 968 3.48 30.34 -30.70
N ALA A 969 3.86 29.27 -31.40
CA ALA A 969 5.24 28.99 -31.72
C ALA A 969 5.88 30.13 -32.53
N LEU A 970 5.23 30.59 -33.61
CA LEU A 970 5.72 31.73 -34.42
C LEU A 970 5.92 33.02 -33.59
N ALA A 971 5.02 33.31 -32.65
CA ALA A 971 5.12 34.47 -31.76
C ALA A 971 6.34 34.42 -30.83
N ALA A 972 6.77 33.23 -30.40
CA ALA A 972 7.98 33.07 -29.58
C ALA A 972 9.26 33.49 -30.30
N HIS A 973 9.30 33.38 -31.64
CA HIS A 973 10.45 33.82 -32.46
C HIS A 973 10.54 35.34 -32.65
N VAL A 974 9.47 36.07 -32.35
CA VAL A 974 9.43 37.53 -32.48
C VAL A 974 10.10 38.16 -31.25
N THR A 975 11.41 38.40 -31.39
CA THR A 975 12.28 39.01 -30.36
C THR A 975 12.65 40.45 -30.65
N LYS A 976 12.51 40.91 -31.91
CA LYS A 976 12.74 42.27 -32.39
C LYS A 976 12.16 42.44 -33.79
N LEU A 977 11.97 43.67 -34.27
CA LEU A 977 11.53 43.92 -35.65
C LEU A 977 12.63 43.54 -36.67
N ASN A 978 12.53 42.32 -37.21
CA ASN A 978 13.42 41.75 -38.23
C ASN A 978 12.59 41.03 -39.33
N GLU A 979 13.25 40.25 -40.19
CA GLU A 979 12.59 39.47 -41.24
C GLU A 979 11.63 38.40 -40.68
N THR A 980 12.02 37.72 -39.61
CA THR A 980 11.18 36.78 -38.84
C THR A 980 9.87 37.46 -38.40
N ALA A 981 9.97 38.64 -37.79
CA ALA A 981 8.83 39.44 -37.36
C ALA A 981 7.95 39.90 -38.54
N ARG A 982 8.54 40.30 -39.67
CA ARG A 982 7.79 40.67 -40.89
C ARG A 982 6.94 39.52 -41.43
N ARG A 983 7.40 38.27 -41.29
CA ARG A 983 6.67 37.06 -41.68
C ARG A 983 5.63 36.62 -40.64
N ALA A 984 5.96 36.72 -39.35
CA ALA A 984 5.11 36.25 -38.25
C ALA A 984 3.96 37.22 -37.89
N ILE A 985 4.23 38.53 -37.82
CA ILE A 985 3.27 39.52 -37.32
C ILE A 985 1.92 39.52 -38.08
N PRO A 986 1.87 39.45 -39.42
CA PRO A 986 0.58 39.39 -40.14
C PRO A 986 -0.27 38.17 -39.76
N ILE A 987 0.36 37.03 -39.50
CA ILE A 987 -0.30 35.79 -39.08
C ILE A 987 -0.80 35.91 -37.64
N ILE A 988 0.03 36.45 -36.74
CA ILE A 988 -0.32 36.71 -35.34
C ILE A 988 -1.54 37.64 -35.25
N LEU A 989 -1.58 38.71 -36.05
CA LEU A 989 -2.69 39.65 -36.08
C LEU A 989 -3.99 39.03 -36.63
N ASP A 990 -3.91 38.17 -37.66
CA ASP A 990 -5.10 37.43 -38.15
C ASP A 990 -5.66 36.45 -37.09
N TYR A 991 -4.82 35.94 -36.19
CA TYR A 991 -5.23 35.02 -35.12
C TYR A 991 -5.62 35.71 -33.80
N TYR A 992 -5.26 36.98 -33.61
CA TYR A 992 -5.35 37.67 -32.33
C TYR A 992 -6.76 37.59 -31.69
N ASP A 993 -7.80 37.92 -32.46
CA ASP A 993 -9.18 37.89 -31.97
C ASP A 993 -9.81 36.48 -31.92
N LYS A 994 -9.16 35.48 -32.54
CA LYS A 994 -9.66 34.10 -32.67
C LYS A 994 -9.25 33.19 -31.51
N VAL A 995 -8.19 33.56 -30.77
CA VAL A 995 -7.59 32.72 -29.72
C VAL A 995 -7.96 33.16 -28.30
N GLY A 996 -7.68 32.29 -27.33
CA GLY A 996 -7.89 32.54 -25.90
C GLY A 996 -6.94 33.60 -25.31
N TRP A 997 -7.22 34.03 -24.07
CA TRP A 997 -6.45 35.10 -23.41
C TRP A 997 -4.97 34.73 -23.18
N GLU A 998 -4.66 33.46 -22.95
CA GLU A 998 -3.31 32.91 -22.76
C GLU A 998 -2.45 33.07 -24.02
N ALA A 999 -3.01 32.74 -25.19
CA ALA A 999 -2.35 32.92 -26.48
C ALA A 999 -2.22 34.42 -26.84
N ARG A 1000 -3.23 35.24 -26.54
CA ARG A 1000 -3.13 36.71 -26.72
C ARG A 1000 -1.97 37.31 -25.92
N ALA A 1001 -1.78 36.92 -24.67
CA ALA A 1001 -0.65 37.38 -23.87
C ALA A 1001 0.72 37.01 -24.50
N SER A 1002 0.81 35.84 -25.15
CA SER A 1002 1.99 35.46 -25.94
C SER A 1002 2.20 36.36 -27.17
N PHE A 1003 1.11 36.75 -27.84
CA PHE A 1003 1.12 37.64 -29.00
C PHE A 1003 1.45 39.10 -28.62
N ASP A 1004 0.92 39.60 -27.51
CA ASP A 1004 1.24 40.93 -26.98
C ASP A 1004 2.71 41.04 -26.61
N ASN A 1005 3.26 40.01 -25.95
CA ASN A 1005 4.68 39.94 -25.64
C ASN A 1005 5.54 39.93 -26.91
N ALA A 1006 5.11 39.25 -27.98
CA ALA A 1006 5.76 39.28 -29.29
C ALA A 1006 5.74 40.69 -29.93
N LEU A 1007 4.60 41.38 -29.90
CA LEU A 1007 4.45 42.74 -30.44
C LEU A 1007 5.22 43.79 -29.60
N CYS A 1008 5.29 43.61 -28.28
CA CYS A 1008 6.11 44.44 -27.40
C CYS A 1008 7.59 44.26 -27.73
N ARG A 1009 8.10 43.02 -27.80
CA ARG A 1009 9.49 42.74 -28.22
C ARG A 1009 9.80 43.29 -29.62
N ALA A 1010 8.90 43.13 -30.58
CA ALA A 1010 9.05 43.70 -31.92
C ALA A 1010 9.21 45.24 -31.89
N SER A 1011 8.41 45.93 -31.07
CA SER A 1011 8.44 47.39 -30.91
C SER A 1011 9.50 47.91 -29.92
N GLY A 1012 10.39 47.05 -29.41
CA GLY A 1012 11.43 47.43 -28.45
C GLY A 1012 10.91 47.78 -27.05
N ARG A 1013 9.67 47.37 -26.73
CA ARG A 1013 9.04 47.55 -25.42
C ARG A 1013 9.29 46.34 -24.53
N GLN A 1014 9.24 46.56 -23.21
CA GLN A 1014 9.24 45.46 -22.24
C GLN A 1014 8.01 44.56 -22.45
N PRO A 1015 8.14 43.23 -22.27
CA PRO A 1015 7.00 42.31 -22.18
C PRO A 1015 6.00 42.74 -21.09
N LEU A 1016 4.73 42.37 -21.26
CA LEU A 1016 3.66 42.62 -20.30
C LEU A 1016 3.66 41.60 -19.14
N THR A 1017 4.24 40.42 -19.36
CA THR A 1017 4.46 39.36 -18.35
C THR A 1017 5.88 38.82 -18.45
N GLY A 1018 6.38 38.17 -17.39
CA GLY A 1018 7.78 37.74 -17.29
C GLY A 1018 8.18 36.71 -18.36
N GLU A 1019 9.48 36.68 -18.72
CA GLU A 1019 10.02 35.69 -19.66
C GLU A 1019 9.97 34.27 -19.06
N GLY A 1020 8.85 33.57 -19.26
CA GLY A 1020 8.68 32.15 -18.92
C GLY A 1020 7.43 31.80 -18.11
N GLU A 1021 6.57 32.75 -17.76
CA GLU A 1021 5.41 32.53 -16.87
C GLU A 1021 4.22 31.83 -17.56
N LEU A 1022 4.15 31.86 -18.89
CA LEU A 1022 3.00 31.39 -19.68
C LEU A 1022 2.70 29.88 -19.66
N PHE A 1023 3.49 29.07 -18.96
CA PHE A 1023 3.29 27.61 -18.85
C PHE A 1023 3.64 27.04 -17.46
N ARG A 1024 3.53 27.84 -16.39
CA ARG A 1024 3.68 27.37 -15.00
C ARG A 1024 2.46 27.69 -14.14
N ASP A 1025 2.00 26.62 -13.47
CA ASP A 1025 1.18 26.58 -12.26
C ASP A 1025 -0.23 27.22 -12.31
N GLN A 1026 -1.25 26.36 -12.24
CA GLN A 1026 -2.66 26.73 -12.07
C GLN A 1026 -3.05 27.11 -10.62
N GLU A 1027 -2.12 27.08 -9.66
CA GLU A 1027 -2.42 27.23 -8.22
C GLU A 1027 -2.13 28.63 -7.64
N ALA A 1028 -1.85 29.63 -8.47
CA ALA A 1028 -1.44 30.98 -8.02
C ALA A 1028 -2.37 32.13 -8.48
N TYR A 1029 -3.66 31.85 -8.72
CA TYR A 1029 -4.70 32.85 -9.05
C TYR A 1029 -6.03 32.60 -8.32
#